data_AF-A0A8C0SKZ4-F1
#
_entry.id   AF-A0A8C0SKZ4-F1
#
_cell.length_a   1.000
_cell.length_b   1.000
_cell.length_c   1.000
_cell.angle_alpha   90.00
_cell.angle_beta   90.00
_cell.angle_gamma   90.00
#
_symmetry.space_group_name_H-M   'P 1'
#
loop_
_entity.id
_entity.type
_entity.pdbx_description
1 polymer ?
#
loop_
_entity_poly.entity_id
_entity_poly.type
_entity_poly.pdbx_seq_one_letter_code
_entity_poly.pdbx_strand_id
1 'polypeptide(L)'
;MAVTLDKDAYYRRVKRLYSNWRKGEDEYANVDAIVVSVGVDEEIVYAKSTALQTWLFGYELTDTIMVFCDDKIIFMASKKKVEFLKQIANTKGNENANGAPAITLLIREKNESNKSSFDKMIEAIKESKNGKKIGVFSKDKFPGEFMKNWNDCLNKEGFDKIDISAVVAYTIAVKEDGELNLMKKAASITSEVFNKFFKERVMEIVDADEKVRHSKLAESVEKAIEEKKYLAGADPSTVEMCYPPIIQSGGNYNLKFSVVSDKNHMHFGAITCAMGIRFKSYCSNLVRTLMVDPSQEVQENYNFLLQLQEELLKELRHGVKICDVYNAVMDVVKKQKPELLNKITKNLGFGMGIEFREGSLVINSKNQYKLKKGMVFSINLGFSDLTNKEGKKPEEKTYALFIGDTVLVDEDGPATVLTSVKKKVKNVGIFLKNEDEEEEEEEKDEAEDLLGRGSRAALLTERTRNEMTAEEKRRAHQKELAAQLNEEAKRRLTEQKGEQQIQKARKSNVSYKNPSLMPKEPHIREMKIYIDKKYETVIMPVFGIATPFHIATIKNISMSVEGDYTYLRINFYCPGSALGRNEGNIFPNPEATFVKEITYRASNMKAPGEQTVPALNLQNAFRIIKEVQKRYKTREAEEKEKEGIVKQDSLVINLNRSNPKLKDLYIRPNIAQKRMQGSLEAHVNGFRFTSVRGDKVDILYNNIKHALFQPCDGEMIIVLHFHLKNAIMFGKKRHTDVQFYTEVGEITTDLGKHQHMHDRDDLYAEQMEREMRHKLKTAFKNFIEKVEALTKEELEFEVPFRDLGFNGAPYRSTCLLQPTSSALVNATEWPPFVVTLDEVELIHFERVQFHLKNFDMVIVYKDYSKKVTMINAIPVASLDPIKEWLNSCDLKYTEGVQSLNWTKIMKTIVDDPEGFFEQGGWSFLEPEGEGSDAEEGDSESEIEDETFNPSEDDYEEEEEDSDEDYSSEAEESDYSKESLGSEEESGKDWDELEEEARKADRESRYEEEEEQSRSMSRKRKASVHSSGRGSNRGSRHSSAPPKKKRK
;
A
#
# COMPACT_ATOMS: atom_id res chain seq x y z
N MET A 1 16.45 15.98 -12.07
CA MET A 1 16.60 15.15 -13.29
C MET A 1 15.71 15.73 -14.38
N ALA A 2 16.20 15.89 -15.61
CA ALA A 2 15.36 16.39 -16.72
C ALA A 2 14.33 15.30 -17.15
N VAL A 3 13.10 15.71 -17.43
CA VAL A 3 12.04 14.81 -17.92
C VAL A 3 12.42 14.25 -19.28
N THR A 4 12.39 12.92 -19.44
CA THR A 4 12.79 12.23 -20.67
C THR A 4 11.61 12.07 -21.61
N LEU A 5 11.80 12.42 -22.90
CA LEU A 5 10.80 12.24 -23.96
C LEU A 5 11.07 10.92 -24.71
N ASP A 6 10.06 10.07 -24.88
CA ASP A 6 10.17 8.87 -25.73
C ASP A 6 10.22 9.26 -27.21
N LYS A 7 11.45 9.37 -27.72
CA LYS A 7 11.74 9.80 -29.09
C LYS A 7 11.18 8.84 -30.13
N ASP A 8 11.25 7.54 -29.86
CA ASP A 8 10.82 6.53 -30.82
C ASP A 8 9.29 6.52 -30.94
N ALA A 9 8.57 6.65 -29.82
CA ALA A 9 7.13 6.86 -29.84
C ALA A 9 6.76 8.13 -30.63
N TYR A 10 7.44 9.26 -30.37
CA TYR A 10 7.20 10.50 -31.13
C TYR A 10 7.31 10.27 -32.64
N TYR A 11 8.42 9.71 -33.13
CA TYR A 11 8.65 9.54 -34.56
C TYR A 11 7.67 8.56 -35.22
N ARG A 12 7.32 7.45 -34.55
CA ARG A 12 6.28 6.52 -35.06
C ARG A 12 4.92 7.20 -35.19
N ARG A 13 4.54 7.99 -34.18
CA ARG A 13 3.22 8.62 -34.07
C ARG A 13 3.07 9.81 -35.02
N VAL A 14 4.06 10.69 -35.10
CA VAL A 14 4.04 11.79 -36.07
C VAL A 14 4.07 11.27 -37.51
N LYS A 15 4.80 10.18 -37.80
CA LYS A 15 4.76 9.53 -39.13
C LYS A 15 3.37 8.99 -39.46
N ARG A 16 2.66 8.40 -38.50
CA ARG A 16 1.25 7.97 -38.67
C ARG A 16 0.34 9.15 -38.99
N LEU A 17 0.48 10.28 -38.29
CA LEU A 17 -0.28 11.50 -38.56
C LEU A 17 -0.05 12.00 -40.00
N TYR A 18 1.21 12.15 -40.40
CA TYR A 18 1.56 12.59 -41.75
C TYR A 18 1.14 11.60 -42.84
N SER A 19 1.24 10.30 -42.59
CA SER A 19 0.80 9.27 -43.54
C SER A 19 -0.70 9.37 -43.80
N ASN A 20 -1.52 9.51 -42.75
CA ASN A 20 -2.97 9.63 -42.90
C ASN A 20 -3.37 10.98 -43.51
N TRP A 21 -2.71 12.06 -43.12
CA TRP A 21 -2.94 13.38 -43.70
C TRP A 21 -2.59 13.42 -45.20
N ARG A 22 -1.46 12.81 -45.61
CA ARG A 22 -1.05 12.72 -47.02
C ARG A 22 -1.93 11.78 -47.85
N LYS A 23 -2.55 10.78 -47.22
CA LYS A 23 -3.55 9.92 -47.87
C LYS A 23 -4.77 10.73 -48.34
N GLY A 24 -5.08 11.83 -47.64
CA GLY A 24 -6.06 12.82 -48.10
C GLY A 24 -7.50 12.29 -48.15
N GLU A 25 -7.87 11.39 -47.26
CA GLU A 25 -9.24 10.90 -47.14
C GLU A 25 -10.06 11.79 -46.20
N ASP A 26 -11.35 11.94 -46.51
CA ASP A 26 -12.32 12.66 -45.68
C ASP A 26 -11.88 14.10 -45.35
N GLU A 27 -11.92 14.50 -44.08
CA GLU A 27 -11.56 15.84 -43.59
C GLU A 27 -10.11 16.23 -43.92
N TYR A 28 -9.19 15.27 -44.10
CA TYR A 28 -7.79 15.56 -44.47
C TYR A 28 -7.60 16.01 -45.92
N ALA A 29 -8.56 15.74 -46.80
CA ALA A 29 -8.41 15.92 -48.25
C ALA A 29 -7.97 17.33 -48.65
N ASN A 30 -8.52 18.34 -47.97
CA ASN A 30 -8.33 19.75 -48.32
C ASN A 30 -7.51 20.53 -47.29
N VAL A 31 -6.81 19.86 -46.38
CA VAL A 31 -6.04 20.52 -45.31
C VAL A 31 -4.63 20.84 -45.79
N ASP A 32 -4.29 22.13 -45.78
CA ASP A 32 -2.98 22.66 -46.20
C ASP A 32 -1.94 22.64 -45.06
N ALA A 33 -2.37 22.94 -43.83
CA ALA A 33 -1.55 22.82 -42.62
C ALA A 33 -2.44 22.41 -41.42
N ILE A 34 -1.89 21.71 -40.44
CA ILE A 34 -2.61 21.39 -39.19
C ILE A 34 -2.11 22.34 -38.09
N VAL A 35 -3.04 23.03 -37.43
CA VAL A 35 -2.76 23.99 -36.37
C VAL A 35 -3.42 23.52 -35.08
N VAL A 36 -2.60 23.32 -34.04
CA VAL A 36 -3.04 22.85 -32.72
C VAL A 36 -2.47 23.78 -31.67
N SER A 37 -3.31 24.36 -30.82
CA SER A 37 -2.89 25.35 -29.84
C SER A 37 -3.56 25.08 -28.50
N VAL A 38 -2.75 24.93 -27.45
CA VAL A 38 -3.19 24.71 -26.06
C VAL A 38 -2.84 25.94 -25.24
N GLY A 39 -3.82 26.47 -24.50
CA GLY A 39 -3.68 27.62 -23.61
C GLY A 39 -3.46 27.21 -22.15
N VAL A 40 -4.10 27.94 -21.24
CA VAL A 40 -4.21 27.55 -19.82
C VAL A 40 -5.24 26.44 -19.70
N ASP A 41 -4.94 25.42 -18.89
CA ASP A 41 -5.82 24.28 -18.65
C ASP A 41 -5.96 24.01 -17.15
N GLU A 42 -6.99 24.60 -16.55
CA GLU A 42 -7.33 24.44 -15.12
C GLU A 42 -8.56 23.54 -14.90
N GLU A 43 -9.42 23.39 -15.92
CA GLU A 43 -10.71 22.67 -15.80
C GLU A 43 -11.01 21.73 -17.00
N ILE A 44 -10.27 21.77 -18.11
CA ILE A 44 -10.61 21.01 -19.33
C ILE A 44 -9.96 19.62 -19.30
N VAL A 45 -10.66 18.64 -18.71
CA VAL A 45 -10.14 17.27 -18.55
C VAL A 45 -9.81 16.58 -19.90
N TYR A 46 -10.55 16.89 -20.96
CA TYR A 46 -10.38 16.27 -22.29
C TYR A 46 -10.53 17.26 -23.44
N ALA A 47 -9.47 17.39 -24.23
CA ALA A 47 -9.46 18.11 -25.50
C ALA A 47 -8.62 17.36 -26.53
N LYS A 48 -8.95 17.49 -27.82
CA LYS A 48 -8.21 16.81 -28.89
C LYS A 48 -6.78 17.35 -29.00
N SER A 49 -6.59 18.63 -28.71
CA SER A 49 -5.29 19.30 -28.69
C SER A 49 -4.36 18.73 -27.62
N THR A 50 -4.84 18.59 -26.38
CA THR A 50 -4.06 18.01 -25.28
C THR A 50 -3.85 16.51 -25.48
N ALA A 51 -4.87 15.79 -25.99
CA ALA A 51 -4.73 14.39 -26.34
C ALA A 51 -3.66 14.14 -27.41
N LEU A 52 -3.57 15.01 -28.43
CA LEU A 52 -2.52 14.91 -29.44
C LEU A 52 -1.13 15.20 -28.86
N GLN A 53 -1.00 16.15 -27.93
CA GLN A 53 0.27 16.41 -27.23
C GLN A 53 0.68 15.21 -26.37
N THR A 54 -0.21 14.67 -25.55
CA THR A 54 0.04 13.47 -24.75
C THR A 54 0.41 12.28 -25.64
N TRP A 55 -0.25 12.13 -26.79
CA TRP A 55 0.08 11.08 -27.75
C TRP A 55 1.47 11.29 -28.37
N LEU A 56 1.85 12.50 -28.76
CA LEU A 56 3.14 12.74 -29.39
C LEU A 56 4.31 12.77 -28.41
N PHE A 57 4.12 13.35 -27.22
CA PHE A 57 5.20 13.68 -26.29
C PHE A 57 5.16 12.89 -24.99
N GLY A 58 4.03 12.24 -24.67
CA GLY A 58 3.78 11.62 -23.36
C GLY A 58 3.35 12.59 -22.27
N TYR A 59 3.28 13.90 -22.58
CA TYR A 59 2.98 14.97 -21.63
C TYR A 59 2.11 16.04 -22.28
N GLU A 60 1.30 16.70 -21.45
CA GLU A 60 0.59 17.91 -21.84
C GLU A 60 1.51 19.13 -21.73
N LEU A 61 1.42 20.02 -22.72
CA LEU A 61 2.18 21.26 -22.79
C LEU A 61 1.23 22.45 -22.95
N THR A 62 0.84 23.05 -21.82
CA THR A 62 0.08 24.31 -21.79
C THR A 62 0.81 25.46 -22.49
N ASP A 63 0.11 26.53 -22.87
CA ASP A 63 0.69 27.68 -23.60
C ASP A 63 1.64 27.28 -24.74
N THR A 64 1.21 26.33 -25.58
CA THR A 64 2.03 25.77 -26.66
C THR A 64 1.24 25.73 -27.97
N ILE A 65 1.86 26.19 -29.05
CA ILE A 65 1.31 26.13 -30.40
C ILE A 65 2.15 25.15 -31.22
N MET A 66 1.47 24.28 -31.96
CA MET A 66 2.05 23.33 -32.89
C MET A 66 1.47 23.55 -34.28
N VAL A 67 2.35 23.75 -35.25
CA VAL A 67 1.98 23.89 -36.66
C VAL A 67 2.68 22.80 -37.44
N PHE A 68 1.89 21.96 -38.12
CA PHE A 68 2.37 20.91 -39.00
C PHE A 68 2.13 21.33 -40.45
N CYS A 69 3.22 21.66 -41.15
CA CYS A 69 3.23 21.91 -42.59
C CYS A 69 3.66 20.64 -43.34
N ASP A 70 3.58 20.65 -44.66
CA ASP A 70 4.00 19.51 -45.49
C ASP A 70 5.51 19.19 -45.40
N ASP A 71 6.37 20.21 -45.24
CA ASP A 71 7.83 20.15 -45.28
C ASP A 71 8.56 20.63 -44.00
N LYS A 72 7.84 21.17 -43.00
CA LYS A 72 8.37 21.57 -41.69
C LYS A 72 7.33 21.44 -40.57
N ILE A 73 7.81 21.28 -39.34
CA ILE A 73 6.99 21.35 -38.12
C ILE A 73 7.49 22.52 -37.28
N ILE A 74 6.59 23.32 -36.71
CA ILE A 74 6.94 24.41 -35.82
C ILE A 74 6.27 24.20 -34.47
N PHE A 75 7.07 24.22 -33.40
CA PHE A 75 6.57 24.24 -32.03
C PHE A 75 6.98 25.54 -31.34
N MET A 76 6.00 26.27 -30.82
CA MET A 76 6.21 27.48 -30.03
C MET A 76 5.80 27.23 -28.59
N ALA A 77 6.73 27.34 -27.65
CA ALA A 77 6.49 27.10 -26.23
C ALA A 77 7.45 27.92 -25.35
N SER A 78 7.29 27.87 -24.01
CA SER A 78 8.20 28.53 -23.08
C SER A 78 9.63 27.97 -23.15
N LYS A 79 10.63 28.74 -22.71
CA LYS A 79 12.05 28.34 -22.76
C LYS A 79 12.33 26.94 -22.16
N LYS A 80 11.70 26.61 -21.02
CA LYS A 80 11.81 25.28 -20.38
C LYS A 80 11.23 24.16 -21.27
N LYS A 81 10.06 24.40 -21.89
CA LYS A 81 9.39 23.43 -22.78
C LYS A 81 10.14 23.27 -24.10
N VAL A 82 10.73 24.34 -24.63
CA VAL A 82 11.61 24.28 -25.80
C VAL A 82 12.84 23.42 -25.52
N GLU A 83 13.45 23.53 -24.33
CA GLU A 83 14.57 22.66 -23.94
C GLU A 83 14.16 21.18 -23.88
N PHE A 84 12.96 20.87 -23.37
CA PHE A 84 12.39 19.53 -23.41
C PHE A 84 12.22 19.01 -24.84
N LEU A 85 11.68 19.83 -25.76
CA LEU A 85 11.44 19.48 -27.16
C LEU A 85 12.72 19.39 -28.02
N LYS A 86 13.86 19.96 -27.58
CA LYS A 86 15.15 19.79 -28.28
C LYS A 86 15.57 18.32 -28.39
N GLN A 87 15.07 17.45 -27.51
CA GLN A 87 15.31 16.01 -27.54
C GLN A 87 14.88 15.35 -28.87
N ILE A 88 13.84 15.87 -29.52
CA ILE A 88 13.29 15.38 -30.81
C ILE A 88 13.63 16.29 -31.99
N ALA A 89 13.96 17.56 -31.75
CA ALA A 89 14.42 18.46 -32.81
C ALA A 89 15.86 18.13 -33.27
N ASN A 90 16.74 17.78 -32.32
CA ASN A 90 18.10 17.37 -32.64
C ASN A 90 18.14 15.87 -32.95
N THR A 91 17.86 15.52 -34.21
CA THR A 91 17.69 14.13 -34.65
C THR A 91 18.95 13.27 -34.52
N LYS A 92 20.17 13.84 -34.42
CA LYS A 92 21.46 13.11 -34.24
C LYS A 92 21.61 11.84 -35.11
N GLY A 93 21.05 11.81 -36.32
CA GLY A 93 21.11 10.65 -37.22
C GLY A 93 20.18 9.48 -36.84
N ASN A 94 19.13 9.72 -36.07
CA ASN A 94 18.17 8.68 -35.67
C ASN A 94 17.43 8.13 -36.89
N GLU A 95 17.56 6.83 -37.18
CA GLU A 95 16.99 6.19 -38.37
C GLU A 95 15.46 6.32 -38.46
N ASN A 96 14.81 6.41 -37.30
CA ASN A 96 13.36 6.56 -37.14
C ASN A 96 12.84 7.96 -37.54
N ALA A 97 13.71 8.96 -37.69
CA ALA A 97 13.32 10.30 -38.14
C ALA A 97 12.89 10.34 -39.62
N ASN A 98 13.17 9.28 -40.39
CA ASN A 98 12.75 9.15 -41.78
C ASN A 98 11.23 8.97 -41.90
N GLY A 99 10.52 10.07 -42.18
CA GLY A 99 9.08 10.07 -42.43
C GLY A 99 8.31 11.27 -41.88
N ALA A 100 8.97 12.19 -41.18
CA ALA A 100 8.38 13.44 -40.72
C ALA A 100 9.30 14.63 -41.01
N PRO A 101 8.74 15.84 -41.17
CA PRO A 101 9.54 17.02 -41.45
C PRO A 101 10.45 17.47 -40.30
N ALA A 102 11.40 18.36 -40.61
CA ALA A 102 12.29 18.94 -39.62
C ALA A 102 11.51 19.85 -38.64
N ILE A 103 11.91 19.83 -37.36
CA ILE A 103 11.26 20.58 -36.29
C ILE A 103 12.00 21.90 -36.06
N THR A 104 11.27 23.01 -36.16
CA THR A 104 11.71 24.35 -35.77
C THR A 104 11.10 24.68 -34.41
N LEU A 105 11.93 25.09 -33.45
CA LEU A 105 11.48 25.48 -32.12
C LEU A 105 11.51 27.00 -31.99
N LEU A 106 10.39 27.59 -31.55
CA LEU A 106 10.25 29.01 -31.25
C LEU A 106 10.02 29.20 -29.75
N ILE A 107 10.67 30.20 -29.16
CA ILE A 107 10.51 30.52 -27.75
C ILE A 107 9.35 31.51 -27.59
N ARG A 108 8.44 31.21 -26.67
CA ARG A 108 7.43 32.13 -26.16
C ARG A 108 8.06 33.02 -25.11
N GLU A 109 8.09 34.32 -25.38
CA GLU A 109 8.53 35.33 -24.42
C GLU A 109 7.39 35.71 -23.47
N LYS A 110 7.70 35.91 -22.19
CA LYS A 110 6.70 36.31 -21.18
C LYS A 110 6.50 37.84 -21.13
N ASN A 111 7.57 38.61 -21.36
CA ASN A 111 7.59 40.06 -21.14
C ASN A 111 7.70 40.87 -22.45
N GLU A 112 7.81 40.20 -23.60
CA GLU A 112 7.94 40.84 -24.91
C GLU A 112 6.82 40.40 -25.86
N SER A 113 6.61 41.18 -26.91
CA SER A 113 5.62 40.89 -27.94
C SER A 113 6.00 39.63 -28.73
N ASN A 114 5.17 38.61 -28.63
CA ASN A 114 5.31 37.34 -29.39
C ASN A 114 4.97 37.46 -30.89
N LYS A 115 4.72 38.69 -31.38
CA LYS A 115 4.21 38.95 -32.74
C LYS A 115 5.13 38.39 -33.84
N SER A 116 6.44 38.55 -33.69
CA SER A 116 7.43 38.01 -34.65
C SER A 116 7.35 36.48 -34.80
N SER A 117 7.17 35.76 -33.70
CA SER A 117 7.02 34.30 -33.71
C SER A 117 5.69 33.86 -34.33
N PHE A 118 4.61 34.59 -34.06
CA PHE A 118 3.31 34.34 -34.71
C PHE A 118 3.36 34.56 -36.22
N ASP A 119 4.02 35.64 -36.66
CA ASP A 119 4.14 35.96 -38.08
C ASP A 119 4.96 34.89 -38.83
N LYS A 120 6.03 34.36 -38.21
CA LYS A 120 6.78 33.21 -38.77
C LYS A 120 5.94 31.96 -38.93
N MET A 121 5.07 31.65 -37.97
CA MET A 121 4.16 30.50 -38.06
C MET A 121 3.10 30.70 -39.13
N ILE A 122 2.54 31.91 -39.23
CA ILE A 122 1.56 32.28 -40.26
C ILE A 122 2.18 32.17 -41.66
N GLU A 123 3.41 32.65 -41.84
CA GLU A 123 4.11 32.56 -43.12
C GLU A 123 4.34 31.10 -43.51
N ALA A 124 4.76 30.26 -42.57
CA ALA A 124 4.91 28.82 -42.81
C ALA A 124 3.59 28.13 -43.19
N ILE A 125 2.45 28.59 -42.65
CA ILE A 125 1.13 28.09 -43.05
C ILE A 125 0.82 28.48 -44.49
N LYS A 126 1.13 29.72 -44.90
CA LYS A 126 0.92 30.20 -46.28
C LYS A 126 1.80 29.46 -47.30
N GLU A 127 3.01 29.06 -46.90
CA GLU A 127 3.94 28.29 -47.73
C GLU A 127 3.53 26.81 -47.87
N SER A 128 2.76 26.27 -46.92
CA SER A 128 2.39 24.85 -46.88
C SER A 128 1.28 24.52 -47.89
N LYS A 129 1.51 23.57 -48.80
CA LYS A 129 0.56 23.17 -49.85
C LYS A 129 -0.06 24.38 -50.60
N ASN A 130 -1.38 24.61 -50.50
CA ASN A 130 -2.05 25.75 -51.13
C ASN A 130 -2.14 26.98 -50.22
N GLY A 131 -1.76 26.86 -48.94
CA GLY A 131 -1.72 27.95 -47.99
C GLY A 131 -3.06 28.63 -47.68
N LYS A 132 -4.20 27.94 -47.81
CA LYS A 132 -5.53 28.53 -47.64
C LYS A 132 -6.34 27.92 -46.51
N LYS A 133 -6.21 26.61 -46.29
CA LYS A 133 -7.09 25.86 -45.39
C LYS A 133 -6.32 25.19 -44.26
N ILE A 134 -6.70 25.50 -43.03
CA ILE A 134 -6.06 24.93 -41.84
C ILE A 134 -6.96 23.90 -41.17
N GLY A 135 -6.37 22.75 -40.84
CA GLY A 135 -6.99 21.73 -40.02
C GLY A 135 -6.88 22.09 -38.55
N VAL A 136 -8.00 22.18 -37.86
CA VAL A 136 -8.09 22.57 -36.44
C VAL A 136 -9.03 21.65 -35.67
N PHE A 137 -8.95 21.66 -34.35
CA PHE A 137 -9.95 21.04 -33.48
C PHE A 137 -10.99 22.09 -33.10
N SER A 138 -12.14 22.11 -33.81
CA SER A 138 -13.08 23.24 -33.73
C SER A 138 -13.75 23.41 -32.37
N LYS A 139 -13.75 22.37 -31.54
CA LYS A 139 -14.33 22.38 -30.19
C LYS A 139 -13.37 22.90 -29.13
N ASP A 140 -12.07 22.89 -29.42
CA ASP A 140 -11.04 23.24 -28.45
C ASP A 140 -10.92 24.76 -28.35
N LYS A 141 -11.26 25.29 -27.18
CA LYS A 141 -11.19 26.72 -26.87
C LYS A 141 -10.56 26.91 -25.51
N PHE A 142 -9.26 27.14 -25.49
CA PHE A 142 -8.52 27.36 -24.26
C PHE A 142 -8.50 28.85 -23.86
N PRO A 143 -8.63 29.17 -22.57
CA PRO A 143 -8.47 30.53 -22.06
C PRO A 143 -7.00 31.00 -22.08
N GLY A 144 -6.79 32.28 -21.78
CA GLY A 144 -5.48 32.90 -21.61
C GLY A 144 -5.10 33.94 -22.66
N GLU A 145 -4.28 34.91 -22.25
CA GLU A 145 -3.82 36.02 -23.11
C GLU A 145 -3.00 35.53 -24.30
N PHE A 146 -2.19 34.48 -24.10
CA PHE A 146 -1.37 33.89 -25.16
C PHE A 146 -2.24 33.34 -26.30
N MET A 147 -3.31 32.60 -25.97
CA MET A 147 -4.27 32.09 -26.96
C MET A 147 -5.09 33.22 -27.62
N LYS A 148 -5.48 34.25 -26.85
CA LYS A 148 -6.17 35.42 -27.40
C LYS A 148 -5.31 36.10 -28.47
N ASN A 149 -4.06 36.42 -28.15
CA ASN A 149 -3.13 37.08 -29.07
C ASN A 149 -2.84 36.23 -30.32
N TRP A 150 -2.70 34.91 -30.16
CA TRP A 150 -2.55 33.98 -31.28
C TRP A 150 -3.78 33.97 -32.18
N ASN A 151 -4.98 33.80 -31.61
CA ASN A 151 -6.21 33.78 -32.37
C ASN A 151 -6.47 35.11 -33.09
N ASP A 152 -6.18 36.24 -32.47
CA ASP A 152 -6.30 37.57 -33.10
C ASP A 152 -5.35 37.74 -34.29
N CYS A 153 -4.15 37.17 -34.23
CA CYS A 153 -3.23 37.14 -35.36
C CYS A 153 -3.71 36.19 -36.46
N LEU A 154 -4.10 34.97 -36.11
CA LEU A 154 -4.53 33.95 -37.06
C LEU A 154 -5.82 34.33 -37.80
N ASN A 155 -6.77 34.95 -37.10
CA ASN A 155 -8.06 35.36 -37.69
C ASN A 155 -7.93 36.51 -38.70
N LYS A 156 -6.87 37.32 -38.64
CA LYS A 156 -6.61 38.40 -39.61
C LYS A 156 -6.24 37.89 -41.00
N GLU A 157 -5.70 36.68 -41.08
CA GLU A 157 -5.23 36.08 -42.32
C GLU A 157 -6.35 35.45 -43.16
N GLY A 158 -7.52 35.21 -42.57
CA GLY A 158 -8.69 34.73 -43.30
C GLY A 158 -8.59 33.28 -43.80
N PHE A 159 -7.83 32.41 -43.13
CA PHE A 159 -7.77 30.98 -43.47
C PHE A 159 -9.11 30.27 -43.26
N ASP A 160 -9.45 29.36 -44.17
CA ASP A 160 -10.60 28.46 -44.00
C ASP A 160 -10.26 27.40 -42.94
N LYS A 161 -11.08 27.28 -41.89
CA LYS A 161 -10.89 26.32 -40.81
C LYS A 161 -11.68 25.04 -41.09
N ILE A 162 -10.99 23.90 -41.17
CA ILE A 162 -11.59 22.57 -41.34
C ILE A 162 -11.46 21.81 -40.03
N ASP A 163 -12.56 21.27 -39.50
CA ASP A 163 -12.52 20.40 -38.33
C ASP A 163 -11.91 19.04 -38.70
N ILE A 164 -10.78 18.68 -38.09
CA ILE A 164 -10.11 17.39 -38.32
C ILE A 164 -10.26 16.43 -37.14
N SER A 165 -11.18 16.73 -36.22
CA SER A 165 -11.37 15.99 -34.98
C SER A 165 -11.66 14.50 -35.20
N ALA A 166 -12.47 14.13 -36.20
CA ALA A 166 -12.86 12.75 -36.43
C ALA A 166 -11.77 11.91 -37.11
N VAL A 167 -11.13 12.43 -38.15
CA VAL A 167 -9.98 11.75 -38.79
C VAL A 167 -8.78 11.61 -37.86
N VAL A 168 -8.53 12.57 -36.96
CA VAL A 168 -7.48 12.45 -35.93
C VAL A 168 -7.86 11.38 -34.91
N ALA A 169 -9.11 11.37 -34.41
CA ALA A 169 -9.59 10.32 -33.52
C ALA A 169 -9.34 8.92 -34.11
N TYR A 170 -9.63 8.73 -35.40
CA TYR A 170 -9.37 7.45 -36.07
C TYR A 170 -7.88 7.15 -36.30
N THR A 171 -7.05 8.19 -36.45
CA THR A 171 -5.58 8.07 -36.57
C THR A 171 -4.95 7.54 -35.29
N ILE A 172 -5.40 8.01 -34.13
CA ILE A 172 -4.89 7.64 -32.80
C ILE A 172 -5.70 6.50 -32.13
N ALA A 173 -6.74 6.00 -32.81
CA ALA A 173 -7.63 4.98 -32.26
C ALA A 173 -6.89 3.66 -31.95
N VAL A 174 -6.00 3.22 -32.85
CA VAL A 174 -5.17 2.01 -32.67
C VAL A 174 -4.04 2.31 -31.70
N LYS A 175 -4.02 1.56 -30.59
CA LYS A 175 -3.06 1.68 -29.49
C LYS A 175 -1.83 0.81 -29.72
N GLU A 176 -0.66 1.36 -29.43
CA GLU A 176 0.61 0.61 -29.34
C GLU A 176 0.64 -0.22 -28.05
N ASP A 177 1.51 -1.24 -27.97
CA ASP A 177 1.59 -2.12 -26.79
C ASP A 177 1.88 -1.37 -25.49
N GLY A 178 2.71 -0.32 -25.55
CA GLY A 178 2.96 0.58 -24.42
C GLY A 178 1.69 1.28 -23.95
N GLU A 179 0.86 1.77 -24.88
CA GLU A 179 -0.43 2.41 -24.56
C GLU A 179 -1.44 1.39 -24.02
N LEU A 180 -1.48 0.19 -24.60
CA LEU A 180 -2.35 -0.91 -24.13
C LEU A 180 -2.01 -1.32 -22.70
N ASN A 181 -0.73 -1.35 -22.32
CA ASN A 181 -0.32 -1.64 -20.95
C ASN A 181 -0.80 -0.58 -19.96
N LEU A 182 -0.78 0.70 -20.35
CA LEU A 182 -1.35 1.79 -19.53
C LEU A 182 -2.87 1.63 -19.36
N MET A 183 -3.59 1.31 -20.45
CA MET A 183 -5.05 1.07 -20.39
C MET A 183 -5.42 -0.18 -19.59
N LYS A 184 -4.62 -1.26 -19.69
CA LYS A 184 -4.77 -2.46 -18.86
C LYS A 184 -4.59 -2.14 -17.37
N LYS A 185 -3.58 -1.32 -17.04
CA LYS A 185 -3.34 -0.88 -15.65
C LYS A 185 -4.47 0.01 -15.15
N ALA A 186 -4.96 0.95 -15.97
CA ALA A 186 -6.13 1.76 -15.63
C ALA A 186 -7.37 0.89 -15.35
N ALA A 187 -7.64 -0.10 -16.22
CA ALA A 187 -8.76 -1.04 -16.06
C ALA A 187 -8.61 -1.93 -14.82
N SER A 188 -7.39 -2.37 -14.49
CA SER A 188 -7.15 -3.16 -13.27
C SER A 188 -7.38 -2.35 -12.01
N ILE A 189 -6.93 -1.08 -11.96
CA ILE A 189 -7.16 -0.19 -10.81
C ILE A 189 -8.67 0.08 -10.68
N THR A 190 -9.37 0.38 -11.79
CA THR A 190 -10.84 0.54 -11.78
C THR A 190 -11.54 -0.69 -11.20
N SER A 191 -11.08 -1.89 -11.59
CA SER A 191 -11.64 -3.15 -11.10
C SER A 191 -11.35 -3.38 -9.60
N GLU A 192 -10.18 -2.97 -9.14
CA GLU A 192 -9.76 -3.08 -7.74
C GLU A 192 -10.55 -2.11 -6.85
N VAL A 193 -10.66 -0.84 -7.22
CA VAL A 193 -11.46 0.15 -6.48
C VAL A 193 -12.94 -0.30 -6.43
N PHE A 194 -13.48 -0.84 -7.52
CA PHE A 194 -14.84 -1.37 -7.50
C PHE A 194 -15.00 -2.54 -6.51
N ASN A 195 -14.13 -3.55 -6.59
CA ASN A 195 -14.26 -4.77 -5.78
C ASN A 195 -13.90 -4.55 -4.31
N LYS A 196 -12.85 -3.78 -4.02
CA LYS A 196 -12.26 -3.63 -2.68
C LYS A 196 -12.82 -2.46 -1.89
N PHE A 197 -13.41 -1.48 -2.57
CA PHE A 197 -13.96 -0.29 -1.93
C PHE A 197 -15.44 -0.11 -2.23
N PHE A 198 -15.82 0.09 -3.50
CA PHE A 198 -17.19 0.49 -3.83
C PHE A 198 -18.22 -0.57 -3.43
N LYS A 199 -17.99 -1.83 -3.84
CA LYS A 199 -18.93 -2.93 -3.56
C LYS A 199 -19.06 -3.15 -2.05
N GLU A 200 -17.94 -3.23 -1.33
CA GLU A 200 -17.92 -3.40 0.12
C GLU A 200 -18.66 -2.25 0.81
N ARG A 201 -18.40 -0.99 0.41
CA ARG A 201 -19.09 0.16 0.98
C ARG A 201 -20.60 0.14 0.72
N VAL A 202 -21.05 -0.29 -0.46
CA VAL A 202 -22.49 -0.44 -0.73
C VAL A 202 -23.10 -1.54 0.11
N MET A 203 -22.43 -2.69 0.28
CA MET A 203 -22.92 -3.77 1.15
C MET A 203 -23.02 -3.29 2.60
N GLU A 204 -22.01 -2.60 3.13
CA GLU A 204 -22.07 -2.00 4.48
C GLU A 204 -23.25 -1.03 4.63
N ILE A 205 -23.53 -0.21 3.62
CA ILE A 205 -24.65 0.75 3.66
C ILE A 205 -26.00 0.02 3.68
N VAL A 206 -26.11 -1.06 2.90
CA VAL A 206 -27.33 -1.89 2.83
C VAL A 206 -27.54 -2.66 4.14
N ASP A 207 -26.50 -3.30 4.66
CA ASP A 207 -26.55 -4.13 5.87
C ASP A 207 -26.86 -3.29 7.13
N ALA A 208 -26.39 -2.04 7.18
CA ALA A 208 -26.63 -1.12 8.29
C ALA A 208 -27.86 -0.21 8.11
N ASP A 209 -28.63 -0.37 7.03
CA ASP A 209 -29.74 0.52 6.63
C ASP A 209 -29.36 2.03 6.66
N GLU A 210 -28.12 2.34 6.25
CA GLU A 210 -27.57 3.70 6.30
C GLU A 210 -28.15 4.57 5.17
N LYS A 211 -28.56 5.80 5.50
CA LYS A 211 -29.04 6.78 4.51
C LYS A 211 -27.90 7.61 3.91
N VAL A 212 -27.17 7.05 2.96
CA VAL A 212 -26.07 7.75 2.26
C VAL A 212 -26.55 8.39 0.95
N ARG A 213 -26.10 9.63 0.67
CA ARG A 213 -26.38 10.31 -0.61
C ARG A 213 -25.50 9.80 -1.74
N HIS A 214 -26.01 9.73 -2.97
CA HIS A 214 -25.22 9.33 -4.14
C HIS A 214 -23.95 10.18 -4.30
N SER A 215 -24.06 11.51 -4.18
CA SER A 215 -22.91 12.42 -4.24
C SER A 215 -21.87 12.15 -3.18
N LYS A 216 -22.27 11.74 -1.96
CA LYS A 216 -21.34 11.45 -0.87
C LYS A 216 -20.60 10.15 -1.11
N LEU A 217 -21.28 9.15 -1.67
CA LEU A 217 -20.67 7.90 -2.07
C LEU A 217 -19.68 8.11 -3.22
N ALA A 218 -20.00 8.96 -4.19
CA ALA A 218 -19.10 9.36 -5.28
C ALA A 218 -17.81 10.02 -4.75
N GLU A 219 -17.94 11.01 -3.86
CA GLU A 219 -16.80 11.67 -3.20
C GLU A 219 -15.92 10.66 -2.43
N SER A 220 -16.55 9.65 -1.82
CA SER A 220 -15.81 8.60 -1.10
C SER A 220 -15.00 7.73 -2.06
N VAL A 221 -15.52 7.46 -3.26
CA VAL A 221 -14.79 6.74 -4.32
C VAL A 221 -13.64 7.58 -4.90
N GLU A 222 -13.83 8.89 -5.03
CA GLU A 222 -12.76 9.83 -5.42
C GLU A 222 -11.62 9.85 -4.39
N LYS A 223 -11.94 9.88 -3.09
CA LYS A 223 -10.93 9.81 -2.04
C LYS A 223 -10.20 8.46 -1.99
N ALA A 224 -10.89 7.37 -2.34
CA ALA A 224 -10.28 6.05 -2.34
C ALA A 224 -9.08 5.95 -3.31
N ILE A 225 -9.05 6.69 -4.42
CA ILE A 225 -7.92 6.61 -5.36
C ILE A 225 -6.67 7.38 -4.88
N GLU A 226 -6.78 8.15 -3.81
CA GLU A 226 -5.62 8.78 -3.15
C GLU A 226 -4.91 7.78 -2.22
N GLU A 227 -5.61 6.71 -1.81
CA GLU A 227 -5.10 5.69 -0.90
C GLU A 227 -4.34 4.59 -1.67
N LYS A 228 -3.03 4.46 -1.40
CA LYS A 228 -2.14 3.48 -2.07
C LYS A 228 -2.63 2.03 -2.04
N LYS A 229 -3.45 1.63 -1.06
CA LYS A 229 -3.96 0.26 -0.95
C LYS A 229 -4.86 -0.16 -2.10
N TYR A 230 -5.51 0.77 -2.80
CA TYR A 230 -6.41 0.46 -3.93
C TYR A 230 -5.77 0.67 -5.30
N LEU A 231 -4.47 1.02 -5.33
CA LEU A 231 -3.76 1.40 -6.56
C LEU A 231 -2.88 0.29 -7.17
N ALA A 232 -2.91 -0.93 -6.62
CA ALA A 232 -2.04 -2.05 -7.01
C ALA A 232 -0.57 -1.61 -7.24
N GLY A 233 -0.01 -0.82 -6.31
CA GLY A 233 1.37 -0.32 -6.39
C GLY A 233 1.63 0.82 -7.39
N ALA A 234 0.60 1.40 -8.00
CA ALA A 234 0.73 2.64 -8.77
C ALA A 234 0.94 3.85 -7.85
N ASP A 235 1.64 4.85 -8.37
CA ASP A 235 1.82 6.13 -7.70
C ASP A 235 0.50 6.93 -7.75
N PRO A 236 -0.05 7.40 -6.60
CA PRO A 236 -1.26 8.21 -6.56
C PRO A 236 -1.21 9.42 -7.51
N SER A 237 -0.04 10.05 -7.69
CA SER A 237 0.12 11.22 -8.57
C SER A 237 -0.10 10.92 -10.06
N THR A 238 -0.16 9.63 -10.43
CA THR A 238 -0.36 9.18 -11.81
C THR A 238 -1.75 8.61 -12.07
N VAL A 239 -2.63 8.66 -11.08
CA VAL A 239 -3.97 8.09 -11.07
C VAL A 239 -4.99 9.20 -10.86
N GLU A 240 -5.94 9.32 -11.78
CA GLU A 240 -7.04 10.29 -11.71
C GLU A 240 -8.37 9.58 -12.00
N MET A 241 -9.48 10.19 -11.62
CA MET A 241 -10.80 9.77 -12.12
C MET A 241 -10.98 10.23 -13.56
N CYS A 242 -11.53 9.36 -14.41
CA CYS A 242 -11.89 9.74 -15.76
C CYS A 242 -13.00 10.80 -15.77
N TYR A 243 -13.92 10.70 -14.81
CA TYR A 243 -15.06 11.57 -14.57
C TYR A 243 -15.55 11.32 -13.14
N PRO A 244 -16.29 12.25 -12.51
CA PRO A 244 -16.84 12.05 -11.18
C PRO A 244 -17.71 10.78 -11.11
N PRO A 245 -17.48 9.82 -10.19
CA PRO A 245 -18.22 8.58 -10.12
C PRO A 245 -19.74 8.80 -10.09
N ILE A 246 -20.48 7.98 -10.84
CA ILE A 246 -21.92 8.14 -11.06
C ILE A 246 -22.64 6.98 -10.41
N ILE A 247 -23.35 7.26 -9.31
CA ILE A 247 -24.22 6.33 -8.61
C ILE A 247 -25.66 6.81 -8.78
N GLN A 248 -26.55 5.90 -9.18
CA GLN A 248 -27.98 6.18 -9.37
C GLN A 248 -28.82 5.03 -8.82
N SER A 249 -29.94 5.36 -8.17
CA SER A 249 -30.91 4.41 -7.63
C SER A 249 -32.28 5.10 -7.43
N GLY A 250 -33.30 4.35 -6.98
CA GLY A 250 -34.57 4.91 -6.51
C GLY A 250 -35.49 5.49 -7.60
N GLY A 251 -35.46 4.92 -8.80
CA GLY A 251 -36.30 5.39 -9.92
C GLY A 251 -35.70 6.53 -10.74
N ASN A 252 -34.61 7.16 -10.29
CA ASN A 252 -33.95 8.28 -10.96
C ASN A 252 -32.69 7.83 -11.70
N TYR A 253 -32.83 7.45 -12.97
CA TYR A 253 -31.71 6.94 -13.77
C TYR A 253 -31.47 7.78 -15.02
N ASN A 254 -30.19 8.00 -15.35
CA ASN A 254 -29.74 8.60 -16.58
C ASN A 254 -28.46 7.90 -17.03
N LEU A 255 -28.61 6.93 -17.93
CA LEU A 255 -27.56 6.01 -18.38
C LEU A 255 -26.58 6.68 -19.35
N LYS A 256 -25.88 7.71 -18.87
CA LYS A 256 -24.90 8.53 -19.60
C LYS A 256 -23.75 8.91 -18.66
N PHE A 257 -22.60 9.24 -19.23
CA PHE A 257 -21.39 9.60 -18.48
C PHE A 257 -21.17 11.12 -18.34
N SER A 258 -22.13 11.93 -18.83
CA SER A 258 -22.07 13.40 -18.79
C SER A 258 -22.87 13.99 -17.63
N VAL A 259 -23.28 13.16 -16.68
CA VAL A 259 -24.11 13.49 -15.52
C VAL A 259 -23.30 13.17 -14.27
N VAL A 260 -23.52 13.91 -13.20
CA VAL A 260 -22.93 13.66 -11.89
C VAL A 260 -23.94 12.95 -10.98
N SER A 261 -23.44 12.30 -9.94
CA SER A 261 -24.28 11.73 -8.88
C SER A 261 -25.15 12.82 -8.23
N ASP A 262 -26.45 12.55 -8.08
CA ASP A 262 -27.37 13.52 -7.47
C ASP A 262 -27.24 13.55 -5.92
N LYS A 263 -28.06 14.38 -5.28
CA LYS A 263 -28.07 14.52 -3.81
C LYS A 263 -29.12 13.65 -3.13
N ASN A 264 -29.81 12.77 -3.86
CA ASN A 264 -30.79 11.86 -3.30
C ASN A 264 -30.08 10.77 -2.47
N HIS A 265 -30.81 10.20 -1.51
CA HIS A 265 -30.33 9.05 -0.76
C HIS A 265 -30.37 7.79 -1.62
N MET A 266 -29.39 6.92 -1.43
CA MET A 266 -29.31 5.65 -2.14
C MET A 266 -30.45 4.75 -1.69
N HIS A 267 -31.27 4.32 -2.64
CA HIS A 267 -32.37 3.38 -2.45
C HIS A 267 -31.88 1.95 -2.72
N PHE A 268 -32.31 1.02 -1.87
CA PHE A 268 -31.98 -0.41 -1.97
C PHE A 268 -32.87 -1.11 -3.00
N GLY A 269 -32.54 -0.90 -4.27
CA GLY A 269 -33.18 -1.59 -5.39
C GLY A 269 -32.13 -1.91 -6.45
N ALA A 270 -32.32 -1.42 -7.67
CA ALA A 270 -31.24 -1.43 -8.68
C ALA A 270 -30.33 -0.20 -8.50
N ILE A 271 -29.08 -0.42 -8.13
CA ILE A 271 -28.07 0.62 -7.90
C ILE A 271 -27.07 0.56 -9.06
N THR A 272 -27.15 1.48 -10.01
CA THR A 272 -26.19 1.57 -11.11
C THR A 272 -24.99 2.40 -10.68
N CYS A 273 -23.79 1.84 -10.82
CA CYS A 273 -22.52 2.52 -10.56
C CYS A 273 -21.66 2.54 -11.82
N ALA A 274 -21.21 3.73 -12.20
CA ALA A 274 -20.26 3.94 -13.28
C ALA A 274 -19.04 4.69 -12.75
N MET A 275 -17.86 4.11 -12.96
CA MET A 275 -16.57 4.71 -12.57
C MET A 275 -15.48 4.31 -13.55
N GLY A 276 -14.45 5.16 -13.68
CA GLY A 276 -13.34 4.91 -14.58
C GLY A 276 -12.08 5.58 -14.09
N ILE A 277 -10.96 4.86 -14.13
CA ILE A 277 -9.64 5.39 -13.74
C ILE A 277 -8.86 5.81 -14.97
N ARG A 278 -8.17 6.92 -14.86
CA ARG A 278 -7.20 7.44 -15.83
C ARG A 278 -5.81 7.26 -15.24
N PHE A 279 -5.00 6.39 -15.86
CA PHE A 279 -3.63 6.12 -15.44
C PHE A 279 -2.64 6.68 -16.46
N LYS A 280 -1.77 7.61 -16.04
CA LYS A 280 -0.84 8.33 -16.93
C LYS A 280 -1.54 8.86 -18.19
N SER A 281 -2.68 9.52 -17.97
CA SER A 281 -3.57 10.08 -18.99
C SER A 281 -4.39 9.08 -19.83
N TYR A 282 -4.22 7.76 -19.70
CA TYR A 282 -5.02 6.76 -20.43
C TYR A 282 -6.22 6.29 -19.62
N CYS A 283 -7.41 6.40 -20.21
CA CYS A 283 -8.69 6.12 -19.57
C CYS A 283 -9.07 4.64 -19.56
N SER A 284 -9.91 4.29 -18.59
CA SER A 284 -10.65 3.04 -18.52
C SER A 284 -12.06 3.32 -17.99
N ASN A 285 -12.97 2.36 -18.13
CA ASN A 285 -14.35 2.48 -17.71
C ASN A 285 -14.92 1.16 -17.21
N LEU A 286 -15.76 1.24 -16.19
CA LEU A 286 -16.52 0.13 -15.63
C LEU A 286 -17.92 0.61 -15.25
N VAL A 287 -18.94 -0.17 -15.60
CA VAL A 287 -20.30 0.03 -15.10
C VAL A 287 -20.84 -1.29 -14.57
N ARG A 288 -21.42 -1.27 -13.38
CA ARG A 288 -22.10 -2.40 -12.76
C ARG A 288 -23.42 -1.96 -12.14
N THR A 289 -24.39 -2.85 -12.14
CA THR A 289 -25.64 -2.69 -11.39
C THR A 289 -25.62 -3.66 -10.24
N LEU A 290 -25.64 -3.16 -9.00
CA LEU A 290 -25.89 -3.95 -7.80
C LEU A 290 -27.41 -3.99 -7.59
N MET A 291 -27.93 -5.14 -7.17
CA MET A 291 -29.38 -5.35 -7.03
C MET A 291 -29.68 -5.91 -5.65
N VAL A 292 -30.46 -5.18 -4.85
CA VAL A 292 -30.95 -5.67 -3.54
C VAL A 292 -32.25 -6.42 -3.77
N ASP A 293 -32.32 -7.67 -3.31
CA ASP A 293 -33.45 -8.60 -3.45
C ASP A 293 -34.17 -8.53 -4.81
N PRO A 294 -33.45 -8.78 -5.93
CA PRO A 294 -34.04 -8.64 -7.26
C PRO A 294 -35.12 -9.70 -7.50
N SER A 295 -36.31 -9.27 -7.89
CA SER A 295 -37.38 -10.16 -8.36
C SER A 295 -36.95 -10.97 -9.60
N GLN A 296 -37.64 -12.07 -9.88
CA GLN A 296 -37.30 -12.94 -11.02
C GLN A 296 -37.27 -12.17 -12.35
N GLU A 297 -38.22 -11.24 -12.56
CA GLU A 297 -38.27 -10.41 -13.77
C GLU A 297 -37.04 -9.48 -13.90
N VAL A 298 -36.56 -8.92 -12.77
CA VAL A 298 -35.33 -8.11 -12.75
C VAL A 298 -34.12 -8.97 -13.10
N GLN A 299 -34.02 -10.17 -12.51
CA GLN A 299 -32.91 -11.10 -12.80
C GLN A 299 -32.90 -11.57 -14.26
N GLU A 300 -34.07 -11.86 -14.84
CA GLU A 300 -34.21 -12.23 -16.26
C GLU A 300 -33.76 -11.10 -17.18
N ASN A 301 -34.18 -9.86 -16.92
CA ASN A 301 -33.77 -8.70 -17.70
C ASN A 301 -32.26 -8.41 -17.57
N TYR A 302 -31.68 -8.61 -16.38
CA TYR A 302 -30.25 -8.46 -16.16
C TYR A 302 -29.44 -9.55 -16.89
N ASN A 303 -29.85 -10.81 -16.81
CA ASN A 303 -29.19 -11.90 -17.54
C ASN A 303 -29.29 -11.70 -19.07
N PHE A 304 -30.42 -11.18 -19.56
CA PHE A 304 -30.56 -10.80 -20.97
C PHE A 304 -29.60 -9.66 -21.35
N LEU A 305 -29.42 -8.67 -20.48
CA LEU A 305 -28.44 -7.60 -20.70
C LEU A 305 -27.00 -8.14 -20.79
N LEU A 306 -26.64 -9.13 -19.95
CA LEU A 306 -25.33 -9.81 -20.03
C LEU A 306 -25.16 -10.57 -21.36
N GLN A 307 -26.22 -11.22 -21.84
CA GLN A 307 -26.21 -11.92 -23.13
C GLN A 307 -25.99 -10.96 -24.29
N LEU A 308 -26.64 -9.78 -24.29
CA LEU A 308 -26.45 -8.75 -25.31
C LEU A 308 -25.03 -8.20 -25.30
N GLN A 309 -24.45 -8.00 -24.12
CA GLN A 309 -23.06 -7.58 -24.00
C GLN A 309 -22.11 -8.62 -24.62
N GLU A 310 -22.30 -9.90 -24.31
CA GLU A 310 -21.50 -10.99 -24.88
C GLU A 310 -21.63 -11.08 -26.40
N GLU A 311 -22.83 -10.90 -26.94
CA GLU A 311 -23.05 -10.84 -28.38
C GLU A 311 -22.32 -9.65 -29.02
N LEU A 312 -22.33 -8.48 -28.36
CA LEU A 312 -21.59 -7.32 -28.83
C LEU A 312 -20.08 -7.63 -28.91
N LEU A 313 -19.51 -8.27 -27.87
CA LEU A 313 -18.08 -8.62 -27.85
C LEU A 313 -17.71 -9.58 -29.00
N LYS A 314 -18.59 -10.52 -29.33
CA LYS A 314 -18.39 -11.42 -30.47
C LYS A 314 -18.34 -10.66 -31.78
N GLU A 315 -19.24 -9.70 -31.98
CA GLU A 315 -19.33 -8.92 -33.23
C GLU A 315 -18.32 -7.79 -33.35
N LEU A 316 -17.73 -7.35 -32.24
CA LEU A 316 -16.70 -6.30 -32.18
C LEU A 316 -15.32 -6.79 -32.68
N ARG A 317 -15.25 -7.17 -33.96
CA ARG A 317 -14.08 -7.78 -34.61
C ARG A 317 -13.41 -6.82 -35.60
N HIS A 318 -12.13 -7.06 -35.87
CA HIS A 318 -11.39 -6.33 -36.90
C HIS A 318 -12.10 -6.37 -38.27
N GLY A 319 -12.20 -5.23 -38.94
CA GLY A 319 -12.75 -5.08 -40.29
C GLY A 319 -14.25 -4.83 -40.36
N VAL A 320 -14.99 -5.11 -39.28
CA VAL A 320 -16.43 -4.89 -39.17
C VAL A 320 -16.73 -3.39 -38.99
N LYS A 321 -17.81 -2.89 -39.59
CA LYS A 321 -18.25 -1.51 -39.36
C LYS A 321 -18.95 -1.39 -38.01
N ILE A 322 -18.76 -0.26 -37.34
CA ILE A 322 -19.38 -0.01 -36.03
C ILE A 322 -20.91 -0.08 -36.09
N CYS A 323 -21.55 0.40 -37.16
CA CYS A 323 -23.00 0.30 -37.34
C CYS A 323 -23.50 -1.14 -37.44
N ASP A 324 -22.71 -2.04 -38.02
CA ASP A 324 -23.10 -3.45 -38.21
C ASP A 324 -23.09 -4.19 -36.86
N VAL A 325 -22.12 -3.88 -36.00
CA VAL A 325 -22.09 -4.35 -34.59
C VAL A 325 -23.33 -3.87 -33.83
N TYR A 326 -23.69 -2.60 -33.98
CA TYR A 326 -24.91 -2.05 -33.36
C TYR A 326 -26.16 -2.79 -33.83
N ASN A 327 -26.30 -2.98 -35.15
CA ASN A 327 -27.46 -3.64 -35.74
C ASN A 327 -27.60 -5.09 -35.28
N ALA A 328 -26.50 -5.84 -35.20
CA ALA A 328 -26.50 -7.22 -34.73
C ALA A 328 -27.08 -7.35 -33.30
N VAL A 329 -26.68 -6.47 -32.38
CA VAL A 329 -27.23 -6.45 -31.02
C VAL A 329 -28.71 -6.09 -31.02
N MET A 330 -29.11 -5.08 -31.79
CA MET A 330 -30.52 -4.66 -31.89
C MET A 330 -31.41 -5.76 -32.50
N ASP A 331 -30.89 -6.55 -33.42
CA ASP A 331 -31.60 -7.69 -34.00
C ASP A 331 -31.85 -8.80 -32.96
N VAL A 332 -30.91 -9.03 -32.03
CA VAL A 332 -31.13 -9.95 -30.90
C VAL A 332 -32.23 -9.43 -29.97
N VAL A 333 -32.23 -8.13 -29.64
CA VAL A 333 -33.31 -7.52 -28.84
C VAL A 333 -34.66 -7.70 -29.53
N LYS A 334 -34.73 -7.38 -30.82
CA LYS A 334 -35.96 -7.50 -31.62
C LYS A 334 -36.47 -8.95 -31.71
N LYS A 335 -35.57 -9.93 -31.75
CA LYS A 335 -35.92 -11.35 -31.88
C LYS A 335 -36.35 -11.99 -30.55
N GLN A 336 -35.71 -11.63 -29.44
CA GLN A 336 -35.89 -12.31 -28.15
C GLN A 336 -36.81 -11.55 -27.17
N LYS A 337 -36.67 -10.22 -27.09
CA LYS A 337 -37.44 -9.35 -26.18
C LYS A 337 -37.80 -8.02 -26.85
N PRO A 338 -38.72 -8.01 -27.84
CA PRO A 338 -39.06 -6.81 -28.61
C PRO A 338 -39.61 -5.66 -27.75
N GLU A 339 -40.21 -5.96 -26.60
CA GLU A 339 -40.69 -4.98 -25.62
C GLU A 339 -39.57 -4.10 -25.04
N LEU A 340 -38.33 -4.57 -25.03
CA LEU A 340 -37.17 -3.84 -24.52
C LEU A 340 -36.50 -2.94 -25.58
N LEU A 341 -36.93 -2.97 -26.84
CA LEU A 341 -36.34 -2.18 -27.93
C LEU A 341 -36.36 -0.68 -27.66
N ASN A 342 -37.42 -0.17 -27.04
CA ASN A 342 -37.55 1.26 -26.71
C ASN A 342 -36.87 1.63 -25.38
N LYS A 343 -36.40 0.62 -24.63
CA LYS A 343 -35.80 0.77 -23.30
C LYS A 343 -34.27 0.71 -23.35
N ILE A 344 -33.70 0.10 -24.40
CA ILE A 344 -32.25 -0.02 -24.55
C ILE A 344 -31.58 1.33 -24.82
N THR A 345 -30.34 1.50 -24.34
CA THR A 345 -29.52 2.67 -24.62
C THR A 345 -29.30 2.85 -26.13
N LYS A 346 -29.49 4.08 -26.61
CA LYS A 346 -29.31 4.44 -28.04
C LYS A 346 -27.88 4.24 -28.56
N ASN A 347 -26.90 4.25 -27.66
CA ASN A 347 -25.49 3.96 -27.95
C ASN A 347 -25.07 2.76 -27.10
N LEU A 348 -24.26 1.87 -27.67
CA LEU A 348 -23.80 0.64 -27.01
C LEU A 348 -22.34 0.71 -26.55
N GLY A 349 -21.72 1.89 -26.67
CA GLY A 349 -20.33 2.11 -26.31
C GLY A 349 -19.67 3.20 -27.14
N PHE A 350 -18.37 3.39 -26.93
CA PHE A 350 -17.54 4.33 -27.67
C PHE A 350 -16.07 3.97 -27.60
N GLY A 351 -15.28 4.40 -28.59
CA GLY A 351 -13.82 4.31 -28.55
C GLY A 351 -13.24 5.10 -27.36
N MET A 352 -12.17 4.57 -26.76
CA MET A 352 -11.53 5.14 -25.58
C MET A 352 -10.00 5.12 -25.72
N GLY A 353 -9.33 6.07 -25.08
CA GLY A 353 -7.87 6.20 -25.13
C GLY A 353 -7.39 7.24 -24.12
N ILE A 354 -6.65 8.23 -24.61
CA ILE A 354 -6.27 9.41 -23.80
C ILE A 354 -7.51 10.25 -23.49
N GLU A 355 -8.42 10.34 -24.46
CA GLU A 355 -9.77 10.85 -24.23
C GLU A 355 -10.69 9.73 -23.77
N PHE A 356 -11.49 10.04 -22.75
CA PHE A 356 -12.46 9.09 -22.20
C PHE A 356 -13.48 8.64 -23.26
N ARG A 357 -14.02 9.58 -24.03
CA ARG A 357 -15.08 9.31 -25.01
C ARG A 357 -14.76 9.87 -26.39
N GLU A 358 -14.43 8.98 -27.32
CA GLU A 358 -14.25 9.34 -28.72
C GLU A 358 -15.60 9.56 -29.42
N GLY A 359 -15.93 10.83 -29.67
CA GLY A 359 -17.22 11.24 -30.24
C GLY A 359 -17.51 10.69 -31.65
N SER A 360 -16.47 10.45 -32.45
CA SER A 360 -16.58 9.86 -33.79
C SER A 360 -16.60 8.32 -33.79
N LEU A 361 -16.24 7.67 -32.67
CA LEU A 361 -16.18 6.21 -32.53
C LEU A 361 -17.27 5.67 -31.60
N VAL A 362 -18.43 6.32 -31.58
CA VAL A 362 -19.61 5.86 -30.81
C VAL A 362 -20.28 4.69 -31.52
N ILE A 363 -20.61 3.64 -30.78
CA ILE A 363 -21.33 2.47 -31.29
C ILE A 363 -22.82 2.79 -31.39
N ASN A 364 -23.25 3.17 -32.61
CA ASN A 364 -24.62 3.49 -32.96
C ASN A 364 -24.91 3.12 -34.43
N SER A 365 -26.18 3.21 -34.82
CA SER A 365 -26.65 2.83 -36.17
C SER A 365 -26.07 3.61 -37.34
N LYS A 366 -25.44 4.78 -37.10
CA LYS A 366 -24.96 5.68 -38.16
C LYS A 366 -23.47 5.53 -38.45
N ASN A 367 -22.70 4.95 -37.53
CA ASN A 367 -21.25 5.03 -37.57
C ASN A 367 -20.63 4.07 -38.62
N GLN A 368 -20.00 4.65 -39.65
CA GLN A 368 -19.41 3.90 -40.77
C GLN A 368 -17.94 3.51 -40.58
N TYR A 369 -17.29 3.96 -39.49
CA TYR A 369 -15.90 3.59 -39.22
C TYR A 369 -15.75 2.08 -39.05
N LYS A 370 -14.64 1.54 -39.54
CA LYS A 370 -14.30 0.11 -39.40
C LYS A 370 -13.42 -0.11 -38.18
N LEU A 371 -13.70 -1.17 -37.46
CA LEU A 371 -12.92 -1.59 -36.31
C LEU A 371 -11.54 -2.11 -36.76
N LYS A 372 -10.52 -1.80 -35.97
CA LYS A 372 -9.15 -2.26 -36.19
C LYS A 372 -8.62 -2.97 -34.95
N LYS A 373 -7.81 -4.00 -35.15
CA LYS A 373 -7.01 -4.61 -34.08
C LYS A 373 -6.28 -3.50 -33.30
N GLY A 374 -6.30 -3.60 -31.97
CA GLY A 374 -5.62 -2.64 -31.10
C GLY A 374 -6.46 -1.40 -30.76
N MET A 375 -7.70 -1.29 -31.27
CA MET A 375 -8.64 -0.28 -30.76
C MET A 375 -9.20 -0.72 -29.41
N VAL A 376 -9.36 0.25 -28.50
CA VAL A 376 -9.98 0.03 -27.19
C VAL A 376 -11.31 0.74 -27.15
N PHE A 377 -12.33 0.06 -26.62
CA PHE A 377 -13.69 0.56 -26.48
C PHE A 377 -14.16 0.45 -25.03
N SER A 378 -14.95 1.43 -24.62
CA SER A 378 -15.85 1.31 -23.47
C SER A 378 -17.19 0.81 -24.00
N ILE A 379 -17.50 -0.47 -23.77
CA ILE A 379 -18.78 -1.07 -24.15
C ILE A 379 -19.76 -0.86 -23.02
N ASN A 380 -20.90 -0.24 -23.29
CA ASN A 380 -21.88 0.09 -22.27
C ASN A 380 -23.30 -0.13 -22.82
N LEU A 381 -24.05 -1.04 -22.21
CA LEU A 381 -25.42 -1.35 -22.58
C LEU A 381 -26.30 -1.23 -21.34
N GLY A 382 -27.48 -0.68 -21.50
CA GLY A 382 -28.45 -0.65 -20.41
C GLY A 382 -29.88 -0.57 -20.89
N PHE A 383 -30.78 -0.85 -19.96
CA PHE A 383 -32.21 -0.63 -20.10
C PHE A 383 -32.66 0.41 -19.07
N SER A 384 -33.29 1.48 -19.53
CA SER A 384 -33.91 2.48 -18.64
C SER A 384 -35.42 2.30 -18.60
N ASP A 385 -36.08 2.94 -17.63
CA ASP A 385 -37.53 3.04 -17.55
C ASP A 385 -38.24 1.67 -17.50
N LEU A 386 -37.64 0.69 -16.82
CA LEU A 386 -38.25 -0.61 -16.56
C LEU A 386 -39.17 -0.50 -15.35
N THR A 387 -40.30 -1.23 -15.38
CA THR A 387 -41.28 -1.20 -14.30
C THR A 387 -41.16 -2.45 -13.44
N ASN A 388 -40.97 -2.28 -12.13
CA ASN A 388 -41.06 -3.37 -11.16
C ASN A 388 -42.51 -3.50 -10.67
N LYS A 389 -43.13 -4.65 -10.91
CA LYS A 389 -44.53 -4.90 -10.55
C LYS A 389 -44.74 -5.03 -9.04
N GLU A 390 -43.71 -5.43 -8.31
CA GLU A 390 -43.74 -5.64 -6.86
C GLU A 390 -43.49 -4.34 -6.06
N GLY A 391 -43.04 -3.28 -6.73
CA GLY A 391 -42.73 -1.99 -6.10
C GLY A 391 -43.99 -1.28 -5.56
N LYS A 392 -44.02 -1.04 -4.25
CA LYS A 392 -45.13 -0.35 -3.58
C LYS A 392 -44.90 1.16 -3.60
N LYS A 393 -43.66 1.59 -3.33
CA LYS A 393 -43.25 3.00 -3.32
C LYS A 393 -42.89 3.50 -4.72
N PRO A 394 -43.00 4.81 -5.01
CA PRO A 394 -42.62 5.36 -6.31
C PRO A 394 -41.16 5.05 -6.69
N GLU A 395 -40.25 5.05 -5.70
CA GLU A 395 -38.82 4.75 -5.85
C GLU A 395 -38.54 3.28 -6.21
N GLU A 396 -39.44 2.37 -5.84
CA GLU A 396 -39.34 0.92 -6.13
C GLU A 396 -39.98 0.55 -7.48
N LYS A 397 -40.88 1.39 -8.00
CA LYS A 397 -41.68 1.09 -9.21
C LYS A 397 -40.88 1.16 -10.50
N THR A 398 -39.88 2.04 -10.58
CA THR A 398 -39.06 2.23 -11.78
C THR A 398 -37.63 1.83 -11.48
N TYR A 399 -37.01 1.05 -12.36
CA TYR A 399 -35.62 0.66 -12.25
C TYR A 399 -34.90 0.75 -13.60
N ALA A 400 -33.57 0.75 -13.55
CA ALA A 400 -32.73 0.64 -14.72
C ALA A 400 -31.62 -0.37 -14.47
N LEU A 401 -31.12 -0.97 -15.54
CA LEU A 401 -30.00 -1.91 -15.53
C LEU A 401 -28.92 -1.37 -16.46
N PHE A 402 -27.68 -1.32 -16.00
CA PHE A 402 -26.55 -0.80 -16.76
C PHE A 402 -25.29 -1.64 -16.53
N ILE A 403 -24.67 -2.08 -17.63
CA ILE A 403 -23.43 -2.85 -17.62
C ILE A 403 -22.43 -2.20 -18.57
N GLY A 404 -21.16 -2.21 -18.18
CA GLY A 404 -20.11 -1.68 -19.02
C GLY A 404 -18.72 -2.16 -18.64
N ASP A 405 -17.89 -2.33 -19.66
CA ASP A 405 -16.55 -2.88 -19.55
C ASP A 405 -15.60 -2.21 -20.56
N THR A 406 -14.32 -2.15 -20.20
CA THR A 406 -13.26 -1.74 -21.13
C THR A 406 -12.79 -2.96 -21.91
N VAL A 407 -12.76 -2.88 -23.23
CA VAL A 407 -12.45 -4.03 -24.10
C VAL A 407 -11.48 -3.65 -25.22
N LEU A 408 -10.66 -4.62 -25.62
CA LEU A 408 -9.68 -4.53 -26.68
C LEU A 408 -10.17 -5.33 -27.89
N VAL A 409 -10.20 -4.68 -29.06
CA VAL A 409 -10.47 -5.35 -30.34
C VAL A 409 -9.25 -6.19 -30.72
N ASP A 410 -9.45 -7.50 -30.81
CA ASP A 410 -8.41 -8.45 -31.19
C ASP A 410 -8.28 -8.61 -32.71
N GLU A 411 -7.26 -9.32 -33.16
CA GLU A 411 -7.08 -9.68 -34.57
C GLU A 411 -8.05 -10.77 -35.01
N ASP A 412 -8.22 -11.77 -34.16
CA ASP A 412 -9.09 -12.92 -34.39
C ASP A 412 -9.92 -13.21 -33.13
N GLY A 413 -11.16 -13.64 -33.34
CA GLY A 413 -12.12 -13.93 -32.27
C GLY A 413 -12.81 -12.71 -31.63
N PRO A 414 -13.55 -12.93 -30.52
CA PRO A 414 -14.25 -11.87 -29.79
C PRO A 414 -13.30 -10.84 -29.17
N ALA A 415 -13.80 -9.63 -28.91
CA ALA A 415 -13.04 -8.61 -28.20
C ALA A 415 -12.68 -9.05 -26.76
N THR A 416 -11.44 -8.78 -26.36
CA THR A 416 -10.91 -9.15 -25.04
C THR A 416 -11.32 -8.14 -23.98
N VAL A 417 -11.91 -8.59 -22.87
CA VAL A 417 -12.29 -7.74 -21.75
C VAL A 417 -11.08 -7.44 -20.87
N LEU A 418 -10.83 -6.15 -20.57
CA LEU A 418 -9.72 -5.69 -19.74
C LEU A 418 -10.12 -5.46 -18.26
N THR A 419 -11.40 -5.17 -18.00
CA THR A 419 -11.94 -5.00 -16.64
C THR A 419 -12.32 -6.35 -16.02
N SER A 420 -11.79 -6.66 -14.83
CA SER A 420 -11.91 -7.97 -14.19
C SER A 420 -12.88 -7.97 -13.00
N VAL A 421 -14.12 -7.54 -13.23
CA VAL A 421 -15.19 -7.53 -12.21
C VAL A 421 -16.28 -8.53 -12.58
N LYS A 422 -16.56 -9.48 -11.67
CA LYS A 422 -17.62 -10.48 -11.88
C LYS A 422 -18.99 -9.79 -11.98
N LYS A 423 -19.81 -10.26 -12.92
CA LYS A 423 -21.09 -9.61 -13.30
C LYS A 423 -22.30 -10.55 -13.34
N LYS A 424 -22.19 -11.79 -12.85
CA LYS A 424 -23.36 -12.68 -12.72
C LYS A 424 -24.23 -12.22 -11.56
N VAL A 425 -25.54 -12.51 -11.59
CA VAL A 425 -26.48 -12.17 -10.49
C VAL A 425 -25.93 -12.58 -9.13
N LYS A 426 -25.38 -13.80 -8.98
CA LYS A 426 -24.76 -14.27 -7.74
C LYS A 426 -23.63 -13.39 -7.16
N ASN A 427 -23.08 -12.49 -7.96
CA ASN A 427 -21.95 -11.63 -7.58
C ASN A 427 -22.36 -10.18 -7.34
N VAL A 428 -23.48 -9.74 -7.92
CA VAL A 428 -23.98 -8.35 -7.84
C VAL A 428 -25.35 -8.24 -7.15
N GLY A 429 -26.01 -9.37 -6.92
CA GLY A 429 -27.20 -9.49 -6.08
C GLY A 429 -26.79 -9.46 -4.62
N ILE A 430 -27.50 -8.65 -3.84
CA ILE A 430 -27.42 -8.56 -2.38
C ILE A 430 -28.75 -9.10 -1.89
N PHE A 431 -28.72 -10.16 -1.09
CA PHE A 431 -29.93 -10.82 -0.59
C PHE A 431 -30.00 -10.59 0.92
N LEU A 432 -31.03 -9.90 1.37
CA LEU A 432 -31.25 -9.69 2.80
C LEU A 432 -31.81 -10.98 3.40
N LYS A 433 -31.20 -11.47 4.48
CA LYS A 433 -31.80 -12.56 5.26
C LYS A 433 -33.02 -11.99 5.98
N ASN A 434 -34.21 -12.50 5.68
CA ASN A 434 -35.38 -12.26 6.51
C ASN A 434 -35.20 -13.06 7.81
N GLU A 435 -35.26 -12.39 8.96
CA GLU A 435 -35.26 -13.02 10.29
C GLU A 435 -36.50 -13.90 10.54
N ASP A 436 -37.44 -13.97 9.58
CA ASP A 436 -38.71 -14.70 9.70
C ASP A 436 -38.72 -16.10 9.03
N GLU A 437 -37.61 -16.58 8.44
CA GLU A 437 -37.54 -17.90 7.76
C GLU A 437 -36.53 -18.89 8.40
N GLU A 438 -35.99 -18.60 9.59
CA GLU A 438 -35.19 -19.57 10.38
C GLU A 438 -36.00 -20.07 11.60
N GLU A 439 -37.21 -20.60 11.39
CA GLU A 439 -37.91 -21.49 12.33
C GLU A 439 -38.42 -22.74 11.58
N GLU A 440 -37.53 -23.58 11.06
CA GLU A 440 -37.80 -25.00 10.79
C GLU A 440 -36.50 -25.69 10.32
N GLU A 441 -35.69 -26.15 11.28
CA GLU A 441 -34.86 -27.38 11.24
C GLU A 441 -33.70 -27.29 12.24
N GLU A 442 -33.98 -27.44 13.54
CA GLU A 442 -33.02 -28.08 14.45
C GLU A 442 -33.75 -29.14 15.27
N GLU A 443 -33.42 -30.41 14.99
CA GLU A 443 -33.81 -31.56 15.77
C GLU A 443 -33.13 -31.52 17.16
N LYS A 444 -33.99 -31.49 18.18
CA LYS A 444 -33.82 -31.96 19.56
C LYS A 444 -32.49 -32.65 19.92
N ASP A 445 -31.81 -32.10 20.91
CA ASP A 445 -31.19 -32.89 21.98
C ASP A 445 -31.74 -32.43 23.34
N GLU A 446 -32.35 -33.38 24.05
CA GLU A 446 -32.93 -33.21 25.39
C GLU A 446 -31.84 -33.23 26.47
N ALA A 447 -31.77 -32.22 27.34
CA ALA A 447 -31.51 -32.42 28.77
C ALA A 447 -31.75 -31.15 29.63
N GLU A 448 -32.61 -31.34 30.63
CA GLU A 448 -32.72 -30.64 31.91
C GLU A 448 -33.88 -29.63 32.10
N ASP A 449 -34.99 -30.25 32.51
CA ASP A 449 -36.15 -29.69 33.17
C ASP A 449 -35.93 -29.84 34.69
N LEU A 450 -35.59 -28.75 35.41
CA LEU A 450 -35.67 -28.72 36.88
C LEU A 450 -35.79 -27.29 37.43
N LEU A 451 -36.93 -27.07 38.09
CA LEU A 451 -37.27 -25.98 39.03
C LEU A 451 -37.63 -24.63 38.34
N GLY A 452 -38.82 -24.05 38.49
CA GLY A 452 -39.93 -24.31 39.39
C GLY A 452 -40.97 -23.20 39.20
N ARG A 453 -42.24 -23.59 39.33
CA ARG A 453 -43.42 -22.74 39.16
C ARG A 453 -43.46 -21.53 40.11
N GLY A 454 -43.78 -20.37 39.54
CA GLY A 454 -44.92 -19.58 40.00
C GLY A 454 -44.60 -18.21 40.61
N SER A 455 -44.97 -17.14 39.91
CA SER A 455 -45.94 -16.15 40.43
C SER A 455 -46.42 -15.23 39.29
N ARG A 456 -47.67 -14.81 39.41
CA ARG A 456 -48.49 -14.13 38.40
C ARG A 456 -48.07 -12.68 38.16
N ALA A 457 -48.40 -12.22 36.96
CA ALA A 457 -48.67 -10.83 36.62
C ALA A 457 -49.66 -10.18 37.62
N ALA A 458 -49.31 -8.99 38.11
CA ALA A 458 -50.15 -7.81 38.30
C ALA A 458 -49.49 -6.85 39.31
N LEU A 459 -48.98 -5.71 38.82
CA LEU A 459 -49.08 -4.41 39.51
C LEU A 459 -48.50 -3.33 38.59
N LEU A 460 -49.41 -2.73 37.83
CA LEU A 460 -49.23 -1.39 37.27
C LEU A 460 -49.59 -0.37 38.37
N THR A 461 -48.84 0.73 38.38
CA THR A 461 -49.08 2.05 38.98
C THR A 461 -48.57 2.36 40.41
N GLU A 462 -47.91 3.54 40.45
CA GLU A 462 -47.48 4.38 41.57
C GLU A 462 -46.15 4.07 42.28
N ARG A 463 -45.06 4.66 41.74
CA ARG A 463 -44.11 5.51 42.50
C ARG A 463 -43.19 6.29 41.56
N THR A 464 -43.56 7.55 41.32
CA THR A 464 -42.69 8.62 40.83
C THR A 464 -41.80 9.12 41.98
N ARG A 465 -40.46 9.06 41.83
CA ARG A 465 -39.48 10.12 42.19
C ARG A 465 -38.03 9.61 42.12
N ASN A 466 -37.26 10.23 41.22
CA ASN A 466 -35.79 10.33 41.15
C ASN A 466 -34.97 9.03 41.25
N GLU A 467 -34.77 8.37 40.11
CA GLU A 467 -33.53 7.61 39.87
C GLU A 467 -32.59 8.47 39.02
N MET A 468 -31.37 8.70 39.49
CA MET A 468 -30.28 9.23 38.66
C MET A 468 -30.08 8.30 37.46
N THR A 469 -29.94 8.88 36.27
CA THR A 469 -29.69 8.11 35.04
C THR A 469 -28.35 7.36 35.16
N ALA A 470 -28.22 6.21 34.49
CA ALA A 470 -26.98 5.42 34.50
C ALA A 470 -25.75 6.25 34.09
N GLU A 471 -25.97 7.28 33.26
CA GLU A 471 -24.97 8.23 32.78
C GLU A 471 -24.47 9.20 33.88
N GLU A 472 -25.34 9.65 34.78
CA GLU A 472 -24.94 10.48 35.93
C GLU A 472 -24.11 9.69 36.95
N LYS A 473 -24.42 8.39 37.14
CA LYS A 473 -23.61 7.50 37.99
C LYS A 473 -22.21 7.27 37.41
N ARG A 474 -22.09 7.08 36.09
CA ARG A 474 -20.78 6.98 35.39
C ARG A 474 -19.94 8.25 35.59
N ARG A 475 -20.56 9.42 35.40
CA ARG A 475 -19.86 10.71 35.52
C ARG A 475 -19.36 10.97 36.94
N ALA A 476 -20.13 10.62 37.96
CA ALA A 476 -19.73 10.75 39.36
C ALA A 476 -18.54 9.83 39.71
N HIS A 477 -18.59 8.56 39.30
CA HIS A 477 -17.51 7.60 39.53
C HIS A 477 -16.19 8.01 38.84
N GLN A 478 -16.27 8.46 37.59
CA GLN A 478 -15.13 8.92 36.82
C GLN A 478 -14.51 10.23 37.35
N LYS A 479 -15.26 11.04 38.10
CA LYS A 479 -14.74 12.24 38.77
C LYS A 479 -13.97 11.88 40.06
N GLU A 480 -14.44 10.87 40.80
CA GLU A 480 -13.76 10.35 41.98
C GLU A 480 -12.42 9.67 41.61
N LEU A 481 -12.42 8.85 40.56
CA LEU A 481 -11.20 8.20 40.03
C LEU A 481 -10.14 9.22 39.59
N ALA A 482 -10.54 10.34 38.97
CA ALA A 482 -9.62 11.38 38.54
C ALA A 482 -8.85 12.02 39.71
N ALA A 483 -9.52 12.24 40.84
CA ALA A 483 -8.91 12.81 42.04
C ALA A 483 -7.92 11.84 42.69
N GLN A 484 -8.32 10.56 42.81
CA GLN A 484 -7.46 9.50 43.35
C GLN A 484 -6.20 9.27 42.50
N LEU A 485 -6.35 9.30 41.18
CA LEU A 485 -5.24 9.11 40.23
C LEU A 485 -4.20 10.23 40.35
N ASN A 486 -4.62 11.49 40.38
CA ASN A 486 -3.69 12.61 40.53
C ASN A 486 -2.93 12.56 41.86
N GLU A 487 -3.57 12.11 42.95
CA GLU A 487 -2.94 11.96 44.26
C GLU A 487 -1.92 10.81 44.28
N GLU A 488 -2.26 9.67 43.67
CA GLU A 488 -1.37 8.50 43.59
C GLU A 488 -0.17 8.75 42.66
N ALA A 489 -0.39 9.39 41.50
CA ALA A 489 0.67 9.77 40.57
C ALA A 489 1.69 10.71 41.20
N LYS A 490 1.22 11.72 41.95
CA LYS A 490 2.09 12.66 42.71
C LYS A 490 2.94 11.93 43.75
N ARG A 491 2.37 10.92 44.41
CA ARG A 491 3.11 10.10 45.38
C ARG A 491 4.17 9.22 44.72
N ARG A 492 3.89 8.60 43.57
CA ARG A 492 4.87 7.75 42.86
C ARG A 492 6.05 8.56 42.30
N LEU A 493 5.79 9.77 41.79
CA LEU A 493 6.84 10.62 41.20
C LEU A 493 7.75 11.30 42.22
N THR A 494 7.24 11.59 43.41
CA THR A 494 8.09 12.06 44.52
C THR A 494 9.04 10.95 45.02
N GLU A 495 8.65 9.68 44.90
CA GLU A 495 9.48 8.51 45.22
C GLU A 495 10.53 8.19 44.12
N GLN A 496 10.23 8.43 42.84
CA GLN A 496 11.14 8.15 41.71
C GLN A 496 12.33 9.12 41.55
N LYS A 497 12.30 10.31 42.15
CA LYS A 497 13.43 11.28 42.12
C LYS A 497 14.73 10.77 42.78
N GLY A 498 14.72 9.59 43.40
CA GLY A 498 15.86 9.00 44.11
C GLY A 498 16.92 8.26 43.27
N GLU A 499 16.65 7.88 42.01
CA GLU A 499 17.58 7.05 41.22
C GLU A 499 18.01 7.70 39.89
N GLN A 500 18.96 8.63 39.95
CA GLN A 500 19.67 9.07 38.75
C GLN A 500 20.71 8.02 38.31
N GLN A 501 20.44 7.36 37.18
CA GLN A 501 21.40 6.47 36.52
C GLN A 501 22.64 7.24 36.03
N ILE A 502 23.81 6.86 36.55
CA ILE A 502 25.12 7.34 36.13
C ILE A 502 25.39 6.86 34.69
N GLN A 503 25.27 7.76 33.71
CA GLN A 503 25.73 7.48 32.34
C GLN A 503 27.26 7.40 32.30
N LYS A 504 27.79 6.21 32.01
CA LYS A 504 29.23 6.01 31.76
C LYS A 504 29.63 6.63 30.42
N ALA A 505 30.58 7.56 30.46
CA ALA A 505 31.20 8.13 29.28
C ALA A 505 31.84 7.05 28.39
N ARG A 506 31.48 7.07 27.10
CA ARG A 506 31.97 6.14 26.07
C ARG A 506 33.47 6.37 25.80
N LYS A 507 34.25 5.29 25.60
CA LYS A 507 35.67 5.41 25.21
C LYS A 507 35.78 5.93 23.78
N SER A 508 36.67 6.91 23.54
CA SER A 508 36.89 7.48 22.20
C SER A 508 37.64 6.51 21.28
N ASN A 509 37.09 6.26 20.10
CA ASN A 509 37.73 5.45 19.06
C ASN A 509 38.81 6.28 18.36
N VAL A 510 40.04 5.77 18.27
CA VAL A 510 41.20 6.51 17.75
C VAL A 510 41.77 5.80 16.53
N SER A 511 41.97 6.54 15.42
CA SER A 511 42.49 6.02 14.14
C SER A 511 43.90 5.42 14.27
N TYR A 512 44.89 6.24 14.64
CA TYR A 512 46.26 5.80 14.87
C TYR A 512 46.81 6.43 16.15
N LYS A 513 47.57 5.64 16.91
CA LYS A 513 48.26 6.12 18.13
C LYS A 513 49.66 6.62 17.84
N ASN A 514 50.36 6.01 16.87
CA ASN A 514 51.76 6.30 16.55
C ASN A 514 51.94 6.50 15.04
N PRO A 515 52.85 7.39 14.58
CA PRO A 515 53.17 7.57 13.16
C PRO A 515 53.65 6.28 12.46
N SER A 516 54.30 5.37 13.20
CA SER A 516 54.78 4.08 12.67
C SER A 516 53.66 3.15 12.18
N LEU A 517 52.42 3.38 12.63
CA LEU A 517 51.24 2.59 12.24
C LEU A 517 50.58 3.11 10.96
N MET A 518 51.00 4.29 10.47
CA MET A 518 50.45 4.85 9.25
C MET A 518 50.97 4.07 8.03
N PRO A 519 50.09 3.64 7.11
CA PRO A 519 50.49 2.92 5.90
C PRO A 519 51.49 3.72 5.06
N LYS A 520 52.53 3.05 4.53
CA LYS A 520 53.55 3.66 3.66
C LYS A 520 53.28 3.39 2.17
N GLU A 521 52.02 3.19 1.82
CA GLU A 521 51.60 2.86 0.45
C GLU A 521 51.89 4.00 -0.54
N PRO A 522 52.21 3.70 -1.81
CA PRO A 522 52.45 4.71 -2.85
C PRO A 522 51.28 5.67 -3.03
N HIS A 523 50.04 5.19 -2.82
CA HIS A 523 48.82 5.99 -2.94
C HIS A 523 48.81 7.20 -1.99
N ILE A 524 49.37 7.06 -0.78
CA ILE A 524 49.44 8.16 0.19
C ILE A 524 50.53 9.17 -0.22
N ARG A 525 51.61 8.72 -0.87
CA ARG A 525 52.65 9.60 -1.43
C ARG A 525 52.19 10.34 -2.68
N GLU A 526 51.33 9.71 -3.46
CA GLU A 526 50.69 10.27 -4.66
C GLU A 526 49.44 11.11 -4.33
N MET A 527 49.14 11.34 -3.05
CA MET A 527 48.01 12.17 -2.59
C MET A 527 46.65 11.63 -3.05
N LYS A 528 46.51 10.32 -3.13
CA LYS A 528 45.25 9.61 -3.37
C LYS A 528 44.59 9.28 -2.04
N ILE A 529 43.25 9.33 -2.02
CA ILE A 529 42.44 8.84 -0.90
C ILE A 529 42.74 7.35 -0.68
N TYR A 530 43.04 6.97 0.56
CA TYR A 530 43.34 5.59 0.94
C TYR A 530 42.50 5.19 2.16
N ILE A 531 42.09 3.93 2.22
CA ILE A 531 41.26 3.43 3.32
C ILE A 531 41.99 2.27 3.97
N ASP A 532 42.33 2.42 5.25
CA ASP A 532 42.86 1.33 6.05
C ASP A 532 41.68 0.54 6.64
N LYS A 533 41.42 -0.63 6.07
CA LYS A 533 40.36 -1.54 6.52
C LYS A 533 40.62 -2.14 7.90
N LYS A 534 41.89 -2.23 8.34
CA LYS A 534 42.27 -2.85 9.62
C LYS A 534 42.06 -1.91 10.79
N TYR A 535 42.39 -0.63 10.61
CA TYR A 535 42.19 0.42 11.60
C TYR A 535 40.90 1.21 11.40
N GLU A 536 40.07 0.81 10.43
CA GLU A 536 38.76 1.40 10.14
C GLU A 536 38.86 2.93 10.01
N THR A 537 39.84 3.38 9.22
CA THR A 537 40.16 4.80 9.03
C THR A 537 40.35 5.14 7.56
N VAL A 538 39.84 6.29 7.15
CA VAL A 538 40.09 6.89 5.84
C VAL A 538 41.22 7.92 5.97
N ILE A 539 42.21 7.82 5.10
CA ILE A 539 43.34 8.75 5.01
C ILE A 539 43.08 9.63 3.80
N MET A 540 42.95 10.94 4.05
CA MET A 540 42.58 11.92 3.03
C MET A 540 43.56 13.09 3.01
N PRO A 541 43.93 13.60 1.82
CA PRO A 541 44.81 14.74 1.70
C PRO A 541 44.07 16.05 2.01
N VAL A 542 44.28 16.62 3.19
CA VAL A 542 43.81 17.97 3.54
C VAL A 542 44.87 18.96 3.07
N PHE A 543 44.66 19.57 1.90
CA PHE A 543 45.59 20.53 1.27
C PHE A 543 47.07 20.13 1.31
N GLY A 544 47.38 18.88 0.94
CA GLY A 544 48.75 18.39 0.94
C GLY A 544 49.14 17.53 2.15
N ILE A 545 48.27 17.40 3.15
CA ILE A 545 48.54 16.69 4.40
C ILE A 545 47.66 15.44 4.48
N ALA A 546 48.28 14.25 4.51
CA ALA A 546 47.54 13.00 4.65
C ALA A 546 47.02 12.82 6.09
N THR A 547 45.73 13.09 6.31
CA THR A 547 45.09 13.07 7.62
C THR A 547 44.16 11.86 7.78
N PRO A 548 44.33 11.04 8.84
CA PRO A 548 43.47 9.89 9.10
C PRO A 548 42.20 10.27 9.89
N PHE A 549 41.03 9.93 9.36
CA PHE A 549 39.74 10.06 10.02
C PHE A 549 39.15 8.68 10.32
N HIS A 550 38.70 8.45 11.56
CA HIS A 550 38.08 7.18 11.93
C HIS A 550 36.68 7.10 11.30
N ILE A 551 36.23 5.92 10.87
CA ILE A 551 34.93 5.79 10.19
C ILE A 551 33.77 6.21 11.10
N ALA A 552 33.89 6.01 12.42
CA ALA A 552 32.90 6.45 13.42
C ALA A 552 32.71 7.98 13.48
N THR A 553 33.64 8.79 12.97
CA THR A 553 33.48 10.25 12.93
C THR A 553 32.83 10.74 11.63
N ILE A 554 32.54 9.84 10.69
CA ILE A 554 31.95 10.17 9.38
C ILE A 554 30.45 9.86 9.40
N LYS A 555 29.62 10.87 9.14
CA LYS A 555 28.15 10.78 9.11
C LYS A 555 27.67 10.06 7.85
N ASN A 556 28.00 10.61 6.68
CA ASN A 556 27.63 10.03 5.39
C ASN A 556 28.61 10.49 4.29
N ILE A 557 28.49 9.87 3.12
CA ILE A 557 29.29 10.18 1.94
C ILE A 557 28.39 10.19 0.71
N SER A 558 28.53 11.22 -0.13
CA SER A 558 27.78 11.38 -1.39
C SER A 558 28.73 11.65 -2.56
N MET A 559 28.31 11.26 -3.76
CA MET A 559 29.07 11.43 -5.00
C MET A 559 28.16 12.03 -6.06
N SER A 560 28.61 13.09 -6.73
CA SER A 560 27.94 13.70 -7.88
C SER A 560 28.89 13.80 -9.07
N VAL A 561 28.36 13.75 -10.29
CA VAL A 561 29.13 13.86 -11.53
C VAL A 561 28.53 14.98 -12.37
N GLU A 562 29.33 15.99 -12.69
CA GLU A 562 28.93 17.15 -13.49
C GLU A 562 29.90 17.31 -14.66
N GLY A 563 29.44 16.96 -15.86
CA GLY A 563 30.27 16.99 -17.07
C GLY A 563 31.52 16.12 -16.93
N ASP A 564 32.70 16.75 -17.05
CA ASP A 564 34.01 16.10 -17.02
C ASP A 564 34.60 15.94 -15.60
N TYR A 565 33.86 16.27 -14.54
CA TYR A 565 34.34 16.20 -13.16
C TYR A 565 33.44 15.35 -12.26
N THR A 566 34.07 14.59 -11.37
CA THR A 566 33.42 13.85 -10.28
C THR A 566 33.70 14.56 -8.96
N TYR A 567 32.65 14.76 -8.16
CA TYR A 567 32.71 15.31 -6.81
C TYR A 567 32.40 14.23 -5.78
N LEU A 568 33.19 14.18 -4.70
CA LEU A 568 32.99 13.28 -3.56
C LEU A 568 32.91 14.13 -2.29
N ARG A 569 31.71 14.22 -1.70
CA ARG A 569 31.42 14.97 -0.47
C ARG A 569 31.35 14.01 0.71
N ILE A 570 32.11 14.28 1.75
CA ILE A 570 32.22 13.47 2.96
C ILE A 570 31.80 14.35 4.13
N ASN A 571 30.69 13.98 4.79
CA ASN A 571 30.15 14.70 5.93
C ASN A 571 30.56 14.01 7.23
N PHE A 572 31.00 14.78 8.21
CA PHE A 572 31.44 14.33 9.51
C PHE A 572 30.38 14.58 10.58
N TYR A 573 30.47 13.81 11.67
CA TYR A 573 29.67 14.07 12.84
C TYR A 573 30.25 15.27 13.60
N CYS A 574 29.46 16.33 13.75
CA CYS A 574 29.75 17.48 14.58
C CYS A 574 28.53 17.82 15.46
N PRO A 575 28.71 18.55 16.58
CA PRO A 575 27.59 19.12 17.34
C PRO A 575 26.64 19.88 16.40
N GLY A 576 25.34 19.59 16.48
CA GLY A 576 24.31 20.14 15.57
C GLY A 576 24.08 19.36 14.27
N SER A 577 25.06 18.60 13.75
CA SER A 577 24.87 17.71 12.58
C SER A 577 24.42 16.30 12.97
N ALA A 578 24.72 15.85 14.20
CA ALA A 578 24.62 14.45 14.61
C ALA A 578 23.56 14.16 15.69
N LEU A 579 23.11 15.16 16.43
CA LEU A 579 22.32 14.98 17.64
C LEU A 579 21.13 15.92 17.60
N GLY A 580 19.93 15.38 17.36
CA GLY A 580 18.76 15.94 18.00
C GLY A 580 19.04 15.93 19.51
N ARG A 581 18.64 16.99 20.22
CA ARG A 581 18.91 17.28 21.65
C ARG A 581 18.78 16.11 22.67
N ASN A 582 18.38 14.91 22.28
CA ASN A 582 17.96 13.82 23.16
C ASN A 582 18.85 12.57 23.16
N GLU A 583 19.84 12.42 22.26
CA GLU A 583 20.88 11.40 22.44
C GLU A 583 22.11 12.06 23.08
N GLY A 584 22.48 11.64 24.29
CA GLY A 584 23.56 12.26 25.06
C GLY A 584 24.86 12.46 24.26
N ASN A 585 25.62 13.48 24.63
CA ASN A 585 26.86 13.87 23.95
C ASN A 585 27.83 12.68 23.79
N ILE A 586 27.87 12.13 22.58
CA ILE A 586 28.85 11.12 22.13
C ILE A 586 30.26 11.71 22.03
N PHE A 587 30.39 13.04 22.08
CA PHE A 587 31.65 13.75 21.98
C PHE A 587 32.21 14.05 23.38
N PRO A 588 33.46 13.66 23.67
CA PRO A 588 34.09 13.95 24.95
C PRO A 588 34.35 15.45 25.19
N ASN A 589 34.26 16.29 24.16
CA ASN A 589 34.37 17.74 24.28
C ASN A 589 33.34 18.43 23.37
N PRO A 590 32.25 19.01 23.91
CA PRO A 590 31.19 19.62 23.12
C PRO A 590 31.57 20.98 22.50
N GLU A 591 32.54 21.71 23.06
CA GLU A 591 32.95 23.05 22.60
C GLU A 591 34.16 23.04 21.65
N ALA A 592 34.67 21.86 21.29
CA ALA A 592 35.77 21.78 20.34
C ALA A 592 35.35 22.23 18.93
N THR A 593 36.29 22.71 18.12
CA THR A 593 36.05 23.00 16.71
C THR A 593 36.03 21.69 15.90
N PHE A 594 34.91 21.42 15.23
CA PHE A 594 34.73 20.21 14.42
C PHE A 594 34.66 20.54 12.93
N VAL A 595 35.12 19.59 12.10
CA VAL A 595 34.90 19.64 10.64
C VAL A 595 33.47 19.18 10.34
N LYS A 596 32.74 19.92 9.50
CA LYS A 596 31.40 19.54 9.02
C LYS A 596 31.48 18.64 7.79
N GLU A 597 32.25 19.05 6.79
CA GLU A 597 32.37 18.32 5.53
C GLU A 597 33.66 18.62 4.77
N ILE A 598 34.03 17.72 3.86
CA ILE A 598 35.12 17.88 2.90
C ILE A 598 34.63 17.42 1.53
N THR A 599 34.90 18.20 0.48
CA THR A 599 34.52 17.87 -0.90
C THR A 599 35.75 17.77 -1.79
N TYR A 600 35.96 16.60 -2.40
CA TYR A 600 37.00 16.36 -3.39
C TYR A 600 36.45 16.43 -4.81
N ARG A 601 37.24 16.98 -5.74
CA ARG A 601 36.93 17.03 -7.18
C ARG A 601 38.05 16.35 -7.97
N ALA A 602 37.71 15.46 -8.89
CA ALA A 602 38.65 14.83 -9.81
C ALA A 602 38.11 14.82 -11.25
N SER A 603 39.00 14.86 -12.25
CA SER A 603 38.61 14.82 -13.66
C SER A 603 38.32 13.40 -14.15
N ASN A 604 37.35 13.29 -15.05
CA ASN A 604 36.97 12.09 -15.79
C ASN A 604 37.78 11.92 -17.09
N MET A 605 38.64 12.89 -17.44
CA MET A 605 39.48 12.86 -18.65
C MET A 605 40.82 12.15 -18.38
N LYS A 606 41.31 11.42 -19.39
CA LYS A 606 42.61 10.74 -19.35
C LYS A 606 43.68 11.65 -19.94
N ALA A 607 44.65 12.09 -19.13
CA ALA A 607 45.80 12.84 -19.63
C ALA A 607 46.80 11.91 -20.38
N PRO A 608 47.49 12.38 -21.44
CA PRO A 608 48.49 11.58 -22.14
C PRO A 608 49.64 11.17 -21.19
N GLY A 609 49.73 9.89 -20.85
CA GLY A 609 50.75 9.33 -19.94
C GLY A 609 50.19 8.67 -18.67
N GLU A 610 48.95 8.93 -18.29
CA GLU A 610 48.31 8.27 -17.14
C GLU A 610 47.60 6.97 -17.55
N GLN A 611 47.81 5.89 -16.80
CA GLN A 611 47.18 4.59 -17.11
C GLN A 611 45.70 4.55 -16.71
N THR A 612 45.28 5.29 -15.68
CA THR A 612 43.94 5.23 -15.09
C THR A 612 43.32 6.62 -14.97
N VAL A 613 42.00 6.73 -15.17
CA VAL A 613 41.24 7.98 -14.96
C VAL A 613 41.27 8.38 -13.47
N PRO A 614 41.66 9.62 -13.10
CA PRO A 614 41.72 10.06 -11.70
C PRO A 614 40.41 9.91 -10.92
N ALA A 615 39.25 10.10 -11.56
CA ALA A 615 37.94 9.90 -10.96
C ALA A 615 37.65 8.47 -10.46
N LEU A 616 38.31 7.45 -11.01
CA LEU A 616 38.18 6.06 -10.54
C LEU A 616 38.59 5.91 -9.07
N ASN A 617 39.55 6.71 -8.60
CA ASN A 617 39.96 6.67 -7.20
C ASN A 617 38.85 7.15 -6.26
N LEU A 618 38.13 8.22 -6.63
CA LEU A 618 37.00 8.73 -5.83
C LEU A 618 35.84 7.72 -5.80
N GLN A 619 35.53 7.10 -6.94
CA GLN A 619 34.48 6.09 -7.04
C GLN A 619 34.80 4.83 -6.24
N ASN A 620 36.05 4.36 -6.29
CA ASN A 620 36.50 3.22 -5.49
C ASN A 620 36.49 3.54 -3.99
N ALA A 621 36.96 4.73 -3.60
CA ALA A 621 36.92 5.17 -2.21
C ALA A 621 35.48 5.24 -1.68
N PHE A 622 34.55 5.76 -2.46
CA PHE A 622 33.12 5.80 -2.13
C PHE A 622 32.54 4.41 -1.82
N ARG A 623 32.79 3.43 -2.71
CA ARG A 623 32.31 2.05 -2.53
C ARG A 623 32.87 1.42 -1.24
N ILE A 624 34.16 1.56 -1.01
CA ILE A 624 34.84 0.95 0.14
C ILE A 624 34.42 1.62 1.46
N ILE A 625 34.29 2.96 1.50
CA ILE A 625 33.84 3.67 2.72
C ILE A 625 32.43 3.21 3.12
N LYS A 626 31.50 3.06 2.17
CA LYS A 626 30.15 2.55 2.44
C LYS A 626 30.17 1.13 3.00
N GLU A 627 31.03 0.27 2.46
CA GLU A 627 31.17 -1.11 2.94
C GLU A 627 31.68 -1.16 4.39
N VAL A 628 32.72 -0.38 4.71
CA VAL A 628 33.29 -0.32 6.06
C VAL A 628 32.30 0.31 7.05
N GLN A 629 31.58 1.37 6.66
CA GLN A 629 30.52 1.97 7.47
C GLN A 629 29.41 0.96 7.80
N LYS A 630 28.98 0.14 6.83
CA LYS A 630 27.97 -0.90 7.05
C LYS A 630 28.45 -1.91 8.08
N ARG A 631 29.69 -2.42 7.94
CA ARG A 631 30.28 -3.38 8.89
C ARG A 631 30.41 -2.81 10.30
N TYR A 632 30.86 -1.56 10.42
CA TYR A 632 31.01 -0.89 11.71
C TYR A 632 29.66 -0.70 12.42
N LYS A 633 28.65 -0.16 11.72
CA LYS A 633 27.30 0.04 12.29
C LYS A 633 26.65 -1.27 12.71
N THR A 634 26.85 -2.36 11.97
CA THR A 634 26.33 -3.68 12.36
C THR A 634 26.97 -4.18 13.65
N ARG A 635 28.31 -4.08 13.78
CA ARG A 635 29.01 -4.49 15.01
C ARG A 635 28.59 -3.65 16.22
N GLU A 636 28.45 -2.34 16.03
CA GLU A 636 28.01 -1.42 17.08
C GLU A 636 26.56 -1.70 17.53
N ALA A 637 25.67 -1.99 16.59
CA ALA A 637 24.30 -2.40 16.89
C ALA A 637 24.28 -3.73 17.68
N GLU A 638 25.09 -4.72 17.27
CA GLU A 638 25.20 -6.00 17.99
C GLU A 638 25.77 -5.85 19.42
N GLU A 639 26.71 -4.93 19.64
CA GLU A 639 27.23 -4.62 20.99
C GLU A 639 26.17 -3.93 21.85
N LYS A 640 25.46 -2.93 21.30
CA LYS A 640 24.34 -2.25 21.99
C LYS A 640 23.20 -3.22 22.33
N GLU A 641 22.96 -4.22 21.48
CA GLU A 641 22.00 -5.29 21.74
C GLU A 641 22.47 -6.27 22.84
N LYS A 642 23.77 -6.42 23.08
CA LYS A 642 24.30 -7.30 24.14
C LYS A 642 24.37 -6.64 25.52
N GLU A 643 24.53 -5.32 25.59
CA GLU A 643 24.72 -4.59 26.85
C GLU A 643 23.48 -4.56 27.77
N GLY A 644 22.27 -4.74 27.22
CA GLY A 644 21.01 -4.69 27.97
C GLY A 644 20.44 -6.04 28.43
N ILE A 645 21.19 -7.14 28.33
CA ILE A 645 20.66 -8.48 28.60
C ILE A 645 20.82 -8.82 30.08
N VAL A 646 19.68 -8.96 30.77
CA VAL A 646 19.62 -9.65 32.06
C VAL A 646 19.82 -11.14 31.76
N LYS A 647 20.96 -11.71 32.15
CA LYS A 647 21.20 -13.16 32.03
C LYS A 647 20.22 -13.88 32.94
N GLN A 648 19.31 -14.65 32.34
CA GLN A 648 18.38 -15.49 33.08
C GLN A 648 19.10 -16.64 33.79
N ASP A 649 18.44 -17.16 34.83
CA ASP A 649 18.86 -18.39 35.49
C ASP A 649 18.69 -19.61 34.56
N SER A 650 19.41 -20.70 34.85
CA SER A 650 19.32 -21.92 34.04
C SER A 650 18.05 -22.70 34.37
N LEU A 651 17.32 -23.14 33.34
CA LEU A 651 16.14 -23.98 33.51
C LEU A 651 16.50 -25.35 34.13
N VAL A 652 15.75 -25.75 35.17
CA VAL A 652 15.92 -27.02 35.90
C VAL A 652 15.07 -28.09 35.24
N ILE A 653 15.74 -29.02 34.56
CA ILE A 653 15.11 -30.08 33.76
C ILE A 653 14.66 -31.22 34.66
N ASN A 654 13.37 -31.52 34.66
CA ASN A 654 12.85 -32.78 35.20
C ASN A 654 12.90 -33.88 34.13
N LEU A 655 13.59 -34.99 34.41
CA LEU A 655 13.66 -36.16 33.53
C LEU A 655 12.52 -37.19 33.74
N ASN A 656 11.49 -36.86 34.53
CA ASN A 656 10.39 -37.78 34.80
C ASN A 656 9.54 -37.98 33.53
N ARG A 657 9.15 -39.22 33.22
CA ARG A 657 8.36 -39.58 32.02
C ARG A 657 6.96 -38.97 31.97
N SER A 658 6.48 -38.40 33.07
CA SER A 658 5.15 -37.80 33.23
C SER A 658 5.16 -36.27 33.11
N ASN A 659 6.02 -35.73 32.24
CA ASN A 659 6.14 -34.29 32.06
C ASN A 659 5.11 -33.78 31.03
N PRO A 660 4.44 -32.63 31.24
CA PRO A 660 3.54 -32.07 30.25
C PRO A 660 4.32 -31.72 28.98
N LYS A 661 3.92 -32.32 27.86
CA LYS A 661 4.57 -32.11 26.56
C LYS A 661 3.54 -31.91 25.47
N LEU A 662 3.70 -30.86 24.69
CA LEU A 662 2.91 -30.55 23.51
C LEU A 662 3.80 -30.66 22.27
N LYS A 663 3.36 -31.44 21.28
CA LYS A 663 4.10 -31.73 20.05
C LYS A 663 3.54 -30.90 18.88
N ASP A 664 4.29 -30.89 17.78
CA ASP A 664 3.90 -30.28 16.51
C ASP A 664 3.63 -28.77 16.57
N LEU A 665 4.40 -28.07 17.41
CA LEU A 665 4.30 -26.62 17.57
C LEU A 665 5.31 -25.87 16.71
N TYR A 666 4.88 -24.74 16.17
CA TYR A 666 5.76 -23.72 15.62
C TYR A 666 6.03 -22.64 16.67
N ILE A 667 7.24 -22.09 16.67
CA ILE A 667 7.63 -20.95 17.51
C ILE A 667 7.68 -19.68 16.65
N ARG A 668 7.10 -18.58 17.14
CA ARG A 668 7.28 -17.24 16.59
C ARG A 668 7.67 -16.28 17.73
N PRO A 669 8.72 -15.46 17.60
CA PRO A 669 9.59 -15.31 16.44
C PRO A 669 10.48 -16.54 16.24
N ASN A 670 10.89 -16.77 15.00
CA ASN A 670 11.61 -17.99 14.64
C ASN A 670 13.08 -17.91 15.07
N ILE A 671 13.65 -19.03 15.56
CA ILE A 671 15.08 -19.14 15.93
C ILE A 671 15.99 -18.89 14.70
N ALA A 672 15.54 -19.30 13.52
CA ALA A 672 16.20 -19.11 12.23
C ALA A 672 15.19 -18.60 11.20
N GLN A 673 15.66 -18.13 10.03
CA GLN A 673 14.78 -17.58 8.98
C GLN A 673 13.72 -18.60 8.49
N LYS A 674 13.99 -19.90 8.59
CA LYS A 674 13.02 -20.96 8.25
C LYS A 674 12.08 -21.25 9.44
N ARG A 675 10.80 -21.53 9.14
CA ARG A 675 9.83 -22.00 10.12
C ARG A 675 10.26 -23.37 10.65
N MET A 676 10.44 -23.47 11.96
CA MET A 676 10.93 -24.67 12.63
C MET A 676 9.83 -25.26 13.49
N GLN A 677 9.53 -26.54 13.29
CA GLN A 677 8.65 -27.31 14.16
C GLN A 677 9.44 -27.81 15.38
N GLY A 678 8.75 -27.99 16.49
CA GLY A 678 9.34 -28.53 17.72
C GLY A 678 8.29 -29.00 18.71
N SER A 679 8.74 -29.22 19.94
CA SER A 679 7.86 -29.58 21.06
C SER A 679 8.13 -28.69 22.26
N LEU A 680 7.07 -28.31 22.96
CA LEU A 680 7.12 -27.54 24.19
C LEU A 680 6.99 -28.48 25.38
N GLU A 681 7.94 -28.42 26.31
CA GLU A 681 7.97 -29.20 27.55
C GLU A 681 7.94 -28.24 28.74
N ALA A 682 7.02 -28.44 29.67
CA ALA A 682 6.99 -27.68 30.93
C ALA A 682 7.90 -28.35 31.95
N HIS A 683 8.65 -27.62 32.77
CA HIS A 683 9.56 -28.14 33.81
C HIS A 683 9.29 -27.44 35.14
N VAL A 684 10.12 -27.67 36.18
CA VAL A 684 9.87 -27.14 37.54
C VAL A 684 9.78 -25.62 37.58
N ASN A 685 10.65 -24.94 36.82
CA ASN A 685 10.82 -23.49 36.89
C ASN A 685 10.62 -22.78 35.55
N GLY A 686 10.04 -23.44 34.54
CA GLY A 686 9.82 -22.84 33.23
C GLY A 686 9.50 -23.83 32.11
N PHE A 687 9.39 -23.32 30.89
CA PHE A 687 9.21 -24.10 29.67
C PHE A 687 10.52 -24.26 28.89
N ARG A 688 10.63 -25.37 28.17
CA ARG A 688 11.66 -25.59 27.15
C ARG A 688 11.00 -25.94 25.83
N PHE A 689 11.25 -25.12 24.82
CA PHE A 689 10.98 -25.50 23.44
C PHE A 689 12.20 -26.19 22.85
N THR A 690 12.02 -27.41 22.34
CA THR A 690 13.07 -28.15 21.63
C THR A 690 12.70 -28.27 20.16
N SER A 691 13.49 -27.68 19.28
CA SER A 691 13.31 -27.78 17.82
C SER A 691 13.68 -29.18 17.32
N VAL A 692 13.19 -29.56 16.13
CA VAL A 692 13.61 -30.81 15.46
C VAL A 692 15.14 -30.87 15.22
N ARG A 693 15.81 -29.72 15.13
CA ARG A 693 17.28 -29.61 15.00
C ARG A 693 18.03 -29.71 16.33
N GLY A 694 17.32 -29.74 17.46
CA GLY A 694 17.89 -29.77 18.80
C GLY A 694 18.22 -28.38 19.37
N ASP A 695 17.77 -27.30 18.72
CA ASP A 695 17.85 -25.95 19.29
C ASP A 695 16.89 -25.87 20.49
N LYS A 696 17.34 -25.22 21.57
CA LYS A 696 16.59 -25.13 22.82
C LYS A 696 16.31 -23.67 23.14
N VAL A 697 15.06 -23.36 23.47
CA VAL A 697 14.65 -22.06 23.97
C VAL A 697 14.05 -22.27 25.36
N ASP A 698 14.68 -21.66 26.36
CA ASP A 698 14.30 -21.77 27.76
C ASP A 698 13.55 -20.51 28.18
N ILE A 699 12.39 -20.69 28.82
CA ILE A 699 11.51 -19.61 29.26
C ILE A 699 11.14 -19.87 30.72
N LEU A 700 11.70 -19.10 31.65
CA LEU A 700 11.42 -19.26 33.07
C LEU A 700 10.05 -18.69 33.47
N TYR A 701 9.40 -19.30 34.47
CA TYR A 701 8.10 -18.83 34.96
C TYR A 701 8.16 -17.41 35.53
N ASN A 702 9.21 -17.08 36.30
CA ASN A 702 9.38 -15.74 36.88
C ASN A 702 9.51 -14.61 35.84
N ASN A 703 9.94 -14.95 34.63
CA ASN A 703 10.11 -14.01 33.53
C ASN A 703 8.84 -13.85 32.69
N ILE A 704 7.88 -14.75 32.79
CA ILE A 704 6.61 -14.60 32.10
C ILE A 704 5.81 -13.55 32.89
N LYS A 705 5.28 -12.57 32.16
CA LYS A 705 4.38 -11.55 32.68
C LYS A 705 2.93 -11.95 32.44
N HIS A 706 2.63 -12.31 31.18
CA HIS A 706 1.31 -12.79 30.77
C HIS A 706 1.47 -14.10 30.01
N ALA A 707 0.75 -15.13 30.44
CA ALA A 707 0.59 -16.38 29.72
C ALA A 707 -0.85 -16.44 29.19
N LEU A 708 -0.99 -16.50 27.86
CA LEU A 708 -2.27 -16.38 27.19
C LEU A 708 -2.54 -17.59 26.32
N PHE A 709 -3.78 -18.07 26.36
CA PHE A 709 -4.25 -19.15 25.51
C PHE A 709 -5.37 -18.67 24.61
N GLN A 710 -5.10 -18.64 23.30
CA GLN A 710 -6.10 -18.34 22.28
C GLN A 710 -6.58 -19.64 21.60
N PRO A 711 -7.87 -20.02 21.75
CA PRO A 711 -8.46 -21.14 21.02
C PRO A 711 -8.57 -20.88 19.51
N CYS A 712 -8.64 -21.93 18.69
CA CYS A 712 -8.87 -21.85 17.24
C CYS A 712 -10.34 -21.66 16.84
N ASP A 713 -11.15 -21.00 17.68
CA ASP A 713 -12.57 -20.82 17.42
C ASP A 713 -12.74 -19.69 16.39
N GLY A 714 -13.01 -20.00 15.11
CA GLY A 714 -13.07 -18.97 14.05
C GLY A 714 -11.72 -18.34 13.67
N GLU A 715 -10.62 -18.93 14.12
CA GLU A 715 -9.24 -18.49 13.85
C GLU A 715 -8.45 -19.61 13.15
N MET A 716 -7.50 -19.23 12.29
CA MET A 716 -6.65 -20.18 11.53
C MET A 716 -5.56 -20.83 12.39
N ILE A 717 -5.32 -20.33 13.60
CA ILE A 717 -4.28 -20.84 14.49
C ILE A 717 -4.83 -21.03 15.91
N ILE A 718 -4.28 -22.01 16.61
CA ILE A 718 -4.36 -22.13 18.07
C ILE A 718 -3.01 -21.70 18.64
N VAL A 719 -2.99 -20.80 19.62
CA VAL A 719 -1.74 -20.20 20.11
C VAL A 719 -1.67 -20.14 21.63
N LEU A 720 -0.49 -20.48 22.15
CA LEU A 720 -0.02 -20.19 23.49
C LEU A 720 1.00 -19.05 23.40
N HIS A 721 0.65 -17.90 23.94
CA HIS A 721 1.49 -16.72 23.91
C HIS A 721 2.08 -16.43 25.29
N PHE A 722 3.38 -16.14 25.33
CA PHE A 722 4.12 -15.74 26.52
C PHE A 722 4.71 -14.35 26.31
N HIS A 723 4.16 -13.37 27.03
CA HIS A 723 4.71 -12.04 27.12
C HIS A 723 5.71 -11.97 28.27
N LEU A 724 6.97 -11.66 27.99
CA LEU A 724 8.05 -11.71 28.98
C LEU A 724 8.33 -10.34 29.63
N LYS A 725 8.77 -10.33 30.89
CA LYS A 725 9.25 -9.14 31.60
C LYS A 725 10.60 -8.67 31.08
N ASN A 726 11.52 -9.62 30.88
CA ASN A 726 12.83 -9.37 30.31
C ASN A 726 12.96 -10.09 28.96
N ALA A 727 13.45 -9.35 27.95
CA ALA A 727 13.68 -9.91 26.63
C ALA A 727 14.79 -10.97 26.67
N ILE A 728 14.49 -12.15 26.12
CA ILE A 728 15.45 -13.25 26.01
C ILE A 728 16.14 -13.24 24.66
N MET A 729 17.40 -13.67 24.62
CA MET A 729 18.15 -13.80 23.37
C MET A 729 18.08 -15.25 22.89
N PHE A 730 17.41 -15.47 21.76
CA PHE A 730 17.55 -16.68 20.98
C PHE A 730 17.57 -16.32 19.49
N GLY A 731 18.34 -17.06 18.69
CA GLY A 731 18.65 -16.64 17.32
C GLY A 731 19.65 -15.47 17.28
N LYS A 732 19.28 -14.36 16.62
CA LYS A 732 20.13 -13.15 16.48
C LYS A 732 19.57 -11.89 17.15
N LYS A 733 18.33 -11.93 17.65
CA LYS A 733 17.64 -10.75 18.20
C LYS A 733 17.16 -11.04 19.63
N ARG A 734 16.88 -9.97 20.37
CA ARG A 734 16.20 -10.04 21.66
C ARG A 734 14.69 -10.09 21.43
N HIS A 735 14.00 -10.97 22.14
CA HIS A 735 12.56 -11.19 21.99
C HIS A 735 11.88 -11.13 23.35
N THR A 736 10.88 -10.25 23.46
CA THR A 736 10.01 -10.14 24.64
C THR A 736 8.78 -11.02 24.45
N ASP A 737 8.19 -10.98 23.26
CA ASP A 737 7.00 -11.75 22.91
C ASP A 737 7.40 -13.07 22.24
N VAL A 738 6.94 -14.18 22.80
CA VAL A 738 7.16 -15.52 22.24
C VAL A 738 5.85 -16.27 22.21
N GLN A 739 5.47 -16.77 21.03
CA GLN A 739 4.26 -17.56 20.83
C GLN A 739 4.56 -18.95 20.26
N PHE A 740 3.79 -19.93 20.73
CA PHE A 740 3.79 -21.29 20.23
C PHE A 740 2.43 -21.59 19.63
N TYR A 741 2.40 -21.95 18.35
CA TYR A 741 1.13 -22.07 17.64
C TYR A 741 1.10 -23.31 16.74
N THR A 742 -0.12 -23.78 16.46
CA THR A 742 -0.42 -24.80 15.45
C THR A 742 -1.43 -24.23 14.46
N GLU A 743 -1.21 -24.45 13.17
CA GLU A 743 -2.10 -24.00 12.10
C GLU A 743 -3.24 -25.01 11.94
N VAL A 744 -4.48 -24.52 11.89
CA VAL A 744 -5.69 -25.33 11.76
C VAL A 744 -6.44 -24.88 10.51
N GLY A 745 -6.19 -25.58 9.41
CA GLY A 745 -6.79 -25.29 8.10
C GLY A 745 -5.74 -25.36 7.00
N GLU A 746 -6.03 -26.13 5.95
CA GLU A 746 -5.20 -26.19 4.75
C GLU A 746 -5.91 -25.39 3.66
N ILE A 747 -5.34 -24.26 3.24
CA ILE A 747 -5.73 -23.64 1.97
C ILE A 747 -5.19 -24.56 0.89
N THR A 748 -5.89 -25.67 0.62
CA THR A 748 -5.54 -26.60 -0.45
C THR A 748 -5.67 -25.81 -1.75
N THR A 749 -4.53 -25.39 -2.27
CA THR A 749 -4.38 -24.76 -3.58
C THR A 749 -3.95 -25.85 -4.57
N ASP A 750 -4.69 -26.97 -4.58
CA ASP A 750 -4.54 -27.94 -5.66
C ASP A 750 -5.43 -27.51 -6.84
N LEU A 751 -5.00 -26.45 -7.54
CA LEU A 751 -5.62 -25.94 -8.77
C LEU A 751 -5.24 -26.82 -9.98
N GLY A 752 -5.33 -28.14 -9.82
CA GLY A 752 -4.72 -29.07 -10.75
C GLY A 752 -5.46 -30.40 -10.92
N LYS A 753 -6.55 -30.38 -11.70
CA LYS A 753 -7.20 -31.50 -12.43
C LYS A 753 -8.53 -32.01 -11.84
N HIS A 754 -9.58 -31.77 -12.63
CA HIS A 754 -10.85 -32.50 -12.75
C HIS A 754 -11.40 -33.27 -11.53
N GLN A 755 -12.61 -32.90 -11.07
CA GLN A 755 -13.79 -33.77 -11.27
C GLN A 755 -15.12 -33.05 -11.01
N HIS A 756 -16.09 -33.43 -11.83
CA HIS A 756 -17.51 -33.22 -11.57
C HIS A 756 -17.94 -33.99 -10.29
N MET A 757 -18.85 -33.39 -9.52
CA MET A 757 -19.95 -34.07 -8.81
C MET A 757 -19.57 -34.90 -7.57
N HIS A 758 -19.65 -34.31 -6.36
CA HIS A 758 -20.25 -34.88 -5.14
C HIS A 758 -20.18 -33.91 -3.93
N ASP A 759 -21.32 -33.33 -3.50
CA ASP A 759 -21.47 -32.56 -2.23
C ASP A 759 -21.13 -33.39 -0.96
N ARG A 760 -20.90 -34.70 -1.11
CA ARG A 760 -20.60 -35.62 -0.02
C ARG A 760 -19.14 -35.51 0.46
N ASP A 761 -18.21 -35.20 -0.44
CA ASP A 761 -16.78 -35.11 -0.11
C ASP A 761 -16.45 -33.79 0.62
N ASP A 762 -17.18 -32.71 0.30
CA ASP A 762 -17.06 -31.43 1.00
C ASP A 762 -17.57 -31.51 2.45
N LEU A 763 -18.67 -32.23 2.70
CA LEU A 763 -19.19 -32.46 4.06
C LEU A 763 -18.22 -33.31 4.91
N TYR A 764 -17.57 -34.31 4.32
CA TYR A 764 -16.53 -35.10 5.01
C TYR A 764 -15.29 -34.26 5.31
N ALA A 765 -14.87 -33.37 4.41
CA ALA A 765 -13.77 -32.45 4.65
C ALA A 765 -14.08 -31.49 5.80
N GLU A 766 -15.28 -30.91 5.85
CA GLU A 766 -15.72 -30.07 6.96
C GLU A 766 -15.79 -30.84 8.29
N GLN A 767 -16.29 -32.08 8.29
CA GLN A 767 -16.31 -32.93 9.49
C GLN A 767 -14.90 -33.26 9.99
N MET A 768 -13.98 -33.59 9.09
CA MET A 768 -12.58 -33.83 9.42
C MET A 768 -11.90 -32.60 9.99
N GLU A 769 -12.21 -31.40 9.47
CA GLU A 769 -11.70 -30.14 9.99
C GLU A 769 -12.25 -29.83 11.39
N ARG A 770 -13.56 -30.03 11.62
CA ARG A 770 -14.17 -29.89 12.95
C ARG A 770 -13.58 -30.88 13.95
N GLU A 771 -13.38 -32.13 13.55
CA GLU A 771 -12.78 -33.15 14.41
C GLU A 771 -11.31 -32.81 14.74
N MET A 772 -10.54 -32.32 13.76
CA MET A 772 -9.16 -31.87 13.97
C MET A 772 -9.08 -30.67 14.91
N ARG A 773 -9.94 -29.65 14.72
CA ARG A 773 -10.07 -28.50 15.63
C ARG A 773 -10.38 -28.94 17.06
N HIS A 774 -11.36 -29.83 17.22
CA HIS A 774 -11.74 -30.32 18.54
C HIS A 774 -10.64 -31.16 19.21
N LYS A 775 -9.96 -32.02 18.45
CA LYS A 775 -8.79 -32.80 18.94
C LYS A 775 -7.66 -31.89 19.40
N LEU A 776 -7.31 -30.86 18.62
CA LEU A 776 -6.26 -29.89 18.98
C LEU A 776 -6.65 -29.07 20.21
N LYS A 777 -7.88 -28.54 20.26
CA LYS A 777 -8.39 -27.78 21.42
C LYS A 777 -8.32 -28.60 22.70
N THR A 778 -8.75 -29.86 22.65
CA THR A 778 -8.68 -30.79 23.80
C THR A 778 -7.24 -31.11 24.19
N ALA A 779 -6.32 -31.27 23.22
CA ALA A 779 -4.91 -31.50 23.51
C ALA A 779 -4.23 -30.30 24.20
N PHE A 780 -4.53 -29.07 23.76
CA PHE A 780 -4.03 -27.84 24.38
C PHE A 780 -4.62 -27.61 25.77
N LYS A 781 -5.94 -27.79 25.97
CA LYS A 781 -6.56 -27.70 27.30
C LYS A 781 -5.96 -28.71 28.28
N ASN A 782 -5.82 -29.97 27.87
CA ASN A 782 -5.16 -31.01 28.68
C ASN A 782 -3.69 -30.68 28.99
N PHE A 783 -3.02 -29.92 28.13
CA PHE A 783 -1.65 -29.45 28.39
C PHE A 783 -1.64 -28.33 29.43
N ILE A 784 -2.53 -27.35 29.29
CA ILE A 784 -2.71 -26.23 30.23
C ILE A 784 -3.01 -26.74 31.64
N GLU A 785 -4.02 -27.60 31.80
CA GLU A 785 -4.40 -28.18 33.10
C GLU A 785 -3.24 -28.92 33.79
N LYS A 786 -2.39 -29.59 32.99
CA LYS A 786 -1.20 -30.28 33.53
C LYS A 786 -0.08 -29.33 33.92
N VAL A 787 0.01 -28.17 33.27
CA VAL A 787 0.98 -27.13 33.60
C VAL A 787 0.52 -26.39 34.86
N GLU A 788 -0.75 -26.02 34.94
CA GLU A 788 -1.38 -25.40 36.12
C GLU A 788 -1.28 -26.31 37.35
N ALA A 789 -1.49 -27.62 37.17
CA ALA A 789 -1.26 -28.61 38.24
C ALA A 789 0.21 -28.70 38.69
N LEU A 790 1.17 -28.40 37.80
CA LEU A 790 2.61 -28.40 38.13
C LEU A 790 3.02 -27.10 38.84
N THR A 791 2.45 -25.96 38.42
CA THR A 791 2.72 -24.63 38.97
C THR A 791 1.89 -24.32 40.22
N LYS A 792 0.84 -25.11 40.50
CA LYS A 792 -0.15 -24.87 41.56
C LYS A 792 -0.86 -23.53 41.41
N GLU A 793 -1.30 -23.21 40.19
CA GLU A 793 -1.95 -21.93 39.85
C GLU A 793 -1.06 -20.68 40.02
N GLU A 794 0.27 -20.82 40.18
CA GLU A 794 1.19 -19.66 40.17
C GLU A 794 1.33 -19.02 38.76
N LEU A 795 1.03 -19.80 37.72
CA LEU A 795 1.02 -19.34 36.33
C LEU A 795 -0.32 -19.72 35.72
N GLU A 796 -1.22 -18.74 35.66
CA GLU A 796 -2.55 -18.88 35.07
C GLU A 796 -2.46 -18.64 33.55
N PHE A 797 -3.22 -19.42 32.77
CA PHE A 797 -3.39 -19.18 31.35
C PHE A 797 -4.69 -18.42 31.11
N GLU A 798 -4.59 -17.12 30.86
CA GLU A 798 -5.79 -16.33 30.62
C GLU A 798 -6.35 -16.63 29.22
N VAL A 799 -7.68 -16.76 29.16
CA VAL A 799 -8.42 -16.96 27.92
C VAL A 799 -9.10 -15.65 27.55
N PRO A 800 -8.86 -15.09 26.35
CA PRO A 800 -9.48 -13.83 25.97
C PRO A 800 -11.00 -13.90 25.82
N PHE A 801 -11.68 -12.87 26.31
CA PHE A 801 -13.13 -12.69 26.21
C PHE A 801 -13.49 -12.14 24.83
N ARG A 802 -13.97 -13.02 23.95
CA ARG A 802 -14.29 -12.65 22.56
C ARG A 802 -15.53 -11.78 22.43
N ASP A 803 -16.48 -11.94 23.35
CA ASP A 803 -17.71 -11.16 23.47
C ASP A 803 -17.44 -9.67 23.77
N LEU A 804 -16.39 -9.40 24.55
CA LEU A 804 -15.89 -8.05 24.81
C LEU A 804 -14.83 -7.60 23.78
N GLY A 805 -14.56 -8.42 22.76
CA GLY A 805 -13.57 -8.13 21.75
C GLY A 805 -14.04 -7.07 20.76
N PHE A 806 -13.14 -6.19 20.35
CA PHE A 806 -13.39 -5.15 19.36
C PHE A 806 -12.28 -5.09 18.32
N ASN A 807 -12.64 -4.68 17.10
CA ASN A 807 -11.66 -4.53 16.03
C ASN A 807 -10.94 -3.18 16.16
N GLY A 808 -9.61 -3.20 16.10
CA GLY A 808 -8.77 -2.01 16.18
C GLY A 808 -7.39 -2.24 15.56
N ALA A 809 -6.64 -1.16 15.33
CA ALA A 809 -5.37 -1.19 14.60
C ALA A 809 -4.18 -0.66 15.42
N PRO A 810 -3.65 -1.43 16.40
CA PRO A 810 -2.52 -1.03 17.22
C PRO A 810 -1.19 -0.97 16.44
N TYR A 811 -1.00 -1.86 15.45
CA TYR A 811 0.20 -1.91 14.60
C TYR A 811 -0.10 -1.58 13.13
N ARG A 812 -1.05 -0.68 12.88
CA ARG A 812 -1.51 -0.26 11.53
C ARG A 812 -2.20 -1.37 10.71
N SER A 813 -2.46 -2.53 11.31
CA SER A 813 -3.31 -3.59 10.78
C SER A 813 -4.52 -3.73 11.68
N THR A 814 -5.72 -3.79 11.11
CA THR A 814 -6.94 -4.04 11.87
C THR A 814 -6.96 -5.48 12.33
N CYS A 815 -7.06 -5.68 13.63
CA CYS A 815 -7.11 -6.98 14.26
C CYS A 815 -8.16 -6.99 15.38
N LEU A 816 -8.60 -8.17 15.78
CA LEU A 816 -9.55 -8.33 16.87
C LEU A 816 -8.80 -8.26 18.21
N LEU A 817 -8.94 -7.15 18.92
CA LEU A 817 -8.43 -6.99 20.28
C LEU A 817 -9.44 -7.59 21.24
N GLN A 818 -8.96 -8.41 22.16
CA GLN A 818 -9.77 -9.14 23.12
C GLN A 818 -9.23 -8.84 24.52
N PRO A 819 -10.06 -8.36 25.44
CA PRO A 819 -9.65 -8.23 26.83
C PRO A 819 -9.55 -9.61 27.49
N THR A 820 -8.65 -9.73 28.43
CA THR A 820 -8.53 -10.85 29.37
C THR A 820 -8.76 -10.33 30.79
N SER A 821 -8.53 -11.17 31.79
CA SER A 821 -8.64 -10.77 33.19
C SER A 821 -7.66 -9.66 33.60
N SER A 822 -6.47 -9.58 32.98
CA SER A 822 -5.43 -8.60 33.35
C SER A 822 -4.81 -7.81 32.19
N ALA A 823 -5.14 -8.15 30.94
CA ALA A 823 -4.52 -7.56 29.75
C ALA A 823 -5.52 -7.27 28.62
N LEU A 824 -5.20 -6.30 27.78
CA LEU A 824 -5.80 -6.16 26.46
C LEU A 824 -4.85 -6.79 25.44
N VAL A 825 -5.31 -7.82 24.75
CA VAL A 825 -4.44 -8.64 23.90
C VAL A 825 -5.01 -8.84 22.49
N ASN A 826 -4.11 -8.91 21.52
CA ASN A 826 -4.31 -9.66 20.30
C ASN A 826 -3.10 -10.57 20.05
N ALA A 827 -3.30 -11.88 20.18
CA ALA A 827 -2.28 -12.90 19.93
C ALA A 827 -2.50 -13.68 18.61
N THR A 828 -3.56 -13.40 17.84
CA THR A 828 -3.86 -14.13 16.59
C THR A 828 -2.92 -13.73 15.46
N GLU A 829 -2.52 -12.45 15.42
CA GLU A 829 -1.61 -11.90 14.41
C GLU A 829 -0.19 -11.70 14.94
N TRP A 830 0.76 -11.49 14.03
CA TRP A 830 2.15 -11.16 14.38
C TRP A 830 2.57 -9.82 13.79
N PRO A 831 3.17 -8.91 14.59
CA PRO A 831 3.50 -9.05 16.01
C PRO A 831 2.26 -9.03 16.94
N PRO A 832 2.30 -9.74 18.08
CA PRO A 832 1.18 -9.79 19.01
C PRO A 832 1.12 -8.46 19.76
N PHE A 833 -0.07 -7.98 20.00
CA PHE A 833 -0.29 -6.79 20.80
C PHE A 833 -0.66 -7.21 22.21
N VAL A 834 0.13 -6.83 23.21
CA VAL A 834 -0.16 -7.14 24.62
C VAL A 834 0.03 -5.88 25.45
N VAL A 835 -1.04 -5.43 26.09
CA VAL A 835 -1.02 -4.31 27.01
C VAL A 835 -1.48 -4.78 28.38
N THR A 836 -0.64 -4.58 29.38
CA THR A 836 -0.98 -4.85 30.79
C THR A 836 -1.84 -3.71 31.32
N LEU A 837 -3.04 -4.02 31.80
CA LEU A 837 -3.97 -3.00 32.30
C LEU A 837 -3.43 -2.31 33.56
N ASP A 838 -2.72 -3.05 34.42
CA ASP A 838 -2.09 -2.48 35.64
C ASP A 838 -1.06 -1.38 35.37
N GLU A 839 -0.48 -1.35 34.17
CA GLU A 839 0.50 -0.33 33.76
C GLU A 839 -0.14 0.87 33.06
N VAL A 840 -1.44 0.85 32.84
CA VAL A 840 -2.18 1.96 32.23
C VAL A 840 -2.51 2.98 33.32
N GLU A 841 -2.19 4.25 33.04
CA GLU A 841 -2.57 5.38 33.90
C GLU A 841 -3.95 5.87 33.49
N LEU A 842 -4.12 6.24 32.21
CA LEU A 842 -5.41 6.69 31.68
C LEU A 842 -5.56 6.35 30.20
N ILE A 843 -6.81 6.35 29.75
CA ILE A 843 -7.18 6.19 28.34
C ILE A 843 -7.73 7.50 27.80
N HIS A 844 -7.20 7.99 26.68
CA HIS A 844 -7.80 9.13 25.99
C HIS A 844 -8.38 8.68 24.66
N PHE A 845 -9.67 8.94 24.44
CA PHE A 845 -10.30 8.70 23.15
C PHE A 845 -10.15 9.93 22.27
N GLU A 846 -9.40 9.80 21.18
CA GLU A 846 -9.25 10.86 20.18
C GLU A 846 -10.28 10.69 19.07
N ARG A 847 -10.60 11.81 18.42
CA ARG A 847 -11.49 11.86 17.26
C ARG A 847 -12.90 11.34 17.56
N VAL A 848 -13.35 11.51 18.80
CA VAL A 848 -14.72 11.20 19.21
C VAL A 848 -15.62 12.32 18.70
N GLN A 849 -16.06 12.20 17.45
CA GLN A 849 -16.93 13.18 16.80
C GLN A 849 -18.03 12.49 16.02
N PHE A 850 -19.24 13.05 16.05
CA PHE A 850 -20.46 12.43 15.51
C PHE A 850 -20.37 12.06 14.02
N HIS A 851 -19.46 12.66 13.25
CA HIS A 851 -19.31 12.39 11.81
C HIS A 851 -18.18 11.38 11.47
N LEU A 852 -17.41 10.89 12.44
CA LEU A 852 -16.36 9.90 12.21
C LEU A 852 -16.87 8.50 12.56
N LYS A 853 -16.79 7.56 11.61
CA LYS A 853 -17.20 6.15 11.82
C LYS A 853 -16.25 5.41 12.78
N ASN A 854 -15.00 5.86 12.81
CA ASN A 854 -13.97 5.30 13.66
C ASN A 854 -13.34 6.40 14.52
N PHE A 855 -13.05 6.07 15.78
CA PHE A 855 -12.27 6.89 16.70
C PHE A 855 -10.94 6.19 17.01
N ASP A 856 -10.03 6.89 17.68
CA ASP A 856 -8.78 6.29 18.16
C ASP A 856 -8.75 6.26 19.68
N MET A 857 -8.01 5.31 20.23
CA MET A 857 -7.81 5.17 21.67
C MET A 857 -6.32 5.25 21.98
N VAL A 858 -5.98 6.16 22.87
CA VAL A 858 -4.63 6.42 23.36
C VAL A 858 -4.46 5.78 24.71
N ILE A 859 -3.46 4.92 24.85
CA ILE A 859 -3.10 4.30 26.14
C ILE A 859 -1.89 5.02 26.70
N VAL A 860 -2.13 5.82 27.74
CA VAL A 860 -1.07 6.47 28.52
C VAL A 860 -0.66 5.53 29.64
N TYR A 861 0.64 5.22 29.73
CA TYR A 861 1.18 4.34 30.75
C TYR A 861 1.56 5.11 32.01
N LYS A 862 1.59 4.40 33.15
CA LYS A 862 2.11 4.88 34.44
C LYS A 862 3.57 5.30 34.37
N ASP A 863 4.35 4.60 33.52
CA ASP A 863 5.73 4.96 33.22
C ASP A 863 5.76 5.91 32.02
N TYR A 864 5.91 7.21 32.29
CA TYR A 864 5.97 8.26 31.27
C TYR A 864 7.19 8.17 30.34
N SER A 865 8.20 7.36 30.68
CA SER A 865 9.33 7.08 29.77
C SER A 865 8.96 6.08 28.67
N LYS A 866 7.94 5.24 28.90
CA LYS A 866 7.40 4.31 27.91
C LYS A 866 6.58 5.10 26.90
N LYS A 867 6.85 4.86 25.60
CA LYS A 867 6.07 5.50 24.54
C LYS A 867 4.60 5.08 24.64
N VAL A 868 3.72 6.08 24.59
CA VAL A 868 2.26 5.93 24.50
C VAL A 868 1.90 5.06 23.29
N THR A 869 0.92 4.17 23.44
CA THR A 869 0.41 3.35 22.33
C THR A 869 -0.93 3.87 21.85
N MET A 870 -1.14 3.84 20.54
CA MET A 870 -2.35 4.30 19.87
C MET A 870 -3.04 3.11 19.21
N ILE A 871 -4.28 2.83 19.58
CA ILE A 871 -5.13 1.86 18.90
C ILE A 871 -6.03 2.66 17.95
N ASN A 872 -5.74 2.55 16.66
CA ASN A 872 -6.43 3.33 15.66
C ASN A 872 -7.65 2.60 15.12
N ALA A 873 -8.54 3.35 14.48
CA ALA A 873 -9.64 2.81 13.67
C ALA A 873 -10.61 1.90 14.45
N ILE A 874 -10.96 2.28 15.68
CA ILE A 874 -11.94 1.57 16.50
C ILE A 874 -13.36 1.99 16.08
N PRO A 875 -14.28 1.06 15.79
CA PRO A 875 -15.65 1.38 15.42
C PRO A 875 -16.39 2.13 16.53
N VAL A 876 -17.12 3.21 16.21
CA VAL A 876 -17.92 3.99 17.19
C VAL A 876 -18.98 3.14 17.88
N ALA A 877 -19.50 2.09 17.25
CA ALA A 877 -20.42 1.14 17.89
C ALA A 877 -19.81 0.43 19.12
N SER A 878 -18.49 0.28 19.15
CA SER A 878 -17.75 -0.29 20.27
C SER A 878 -17.38 0.74 21.34
N LEU A 879 -17.70 2.03 21.17
CA LEU A 879 -17.35 3.08 22.12
C LEU A 879 -17.99 2.84 23.50
N ASP A 880 -19.31 2.63 23.56
CA ASP A 880 -20.01 2.41 24.83
C ASP A 880 -19.61 1.09 25.50
N PRO A 881 -19.50 -0.05 24.79
CA PRO A 881 -18.94 -1.28 25.35
C PRO A 881 -17.52 -1.11 25.91
N ILE A 882 -16.64 -0.39 25.21
CA ILE A 882 -15.28 -0.13 25.68
C ILE A 882 -15.29 0.78 26.91
N LYS A 883 -16.13 1.83 26.95
CA LYS A 883 -16.28 2.68 28.14
C LYS A 883 -16.79 1.88 29.34
N GLU A 884 -17.76 1.00 29.16
CA GLU A 884 -18.26 0.13 30.23
C GLU A 884 -17.18 -0.84 30.71
N TRP A 885 -16.41 -1.41 29.79
CA TRP A 885 -15.25 -2.25 30.13
C TRP A 885 -14.18 -1.46 30.91
N LEU A 886 -13.82 -0.24 30.48
CA LEU A 886 -12.87 0.61 31.20
C LEU A 886 -13.38 1.01 32.60
N ASN A 887 -14.68 1.27 32.74
CA ASN A 887 -15.31 1.49 34.05
C ASN A 887 -15.20 0.24 34.94
N SER A 888 -15.38 -0.95 34.39
CA SER A 888 -15.22 -2.21 35.15
C SER A 888 -13.78 -2.52 35.54
N CYS A 889 -12.80 -1.94 34.82
CA CYS A 889 -11.37 -2.07 35.10
C CYS A 889 -10.83 -0.93 35.98
N ASP A 890 -11.69 -0.05 36.52
CA ASP A 890 -11.30 1.13 37.29
C ASP A 890 -10.31 2.06 36.58
N LEU A 891 -10.37 2.13 35.24
CA LEU A 891 -9.52 2.99 34.43
C LEU A 891 -10.23 4.31 34.11
N LYS A 892 -9.57 5.43 34.45
CA LYS A 892 -10.04 6.77 34.06
C LYS A 892 -9.88 6.95 32.56
N TYR A 893 -10.93 7.42 31.91
CA TYR A 893 -10.87 7.82 30.50
C TYR A 893 -11.32 9.27 30.27
N THR A 894 -10.82 9.86 29.19
CA THR A 894 -11.19 11.19 28.69
C THR A 894 -11.52 11.11 27.20
N GLU A 895 -12.23 12.09 26.67
CA GLU A 895 -12.68 12.14 25.28
C GLU A 895 -12.28 13.48 24.65
N GLY A 896 -11.73 13.44 23.43
CA GLY A 896 -11.27 14.60 22.70
C GLY A 896 -11.60 14.52 21.21
N VAL A 897 -11.87 15.68 20.61
CA VAL A 897 -12.14 15.80 19.16
C VAL A 897 -10.84 15.91 18.36
N GLN A 898 -9.81 16.50 18.95
CA GLN A 898 -8.52 16.76 18.29
C GLN A 898 -7.53 15.62 18.54
N SER A 899 -6.61 15.40 17.59
CA SER A 899 -5.47 14.52 17.78
C SER A 899 -4.28 15.31 18.32
N LEU A 900 -3.66 14.82 19.39
CA LEU A 900 -2.62 15.53 20.12
C LEU A 900 -1.22 15.02 19.79
N ASN A 901 -0.21 15.90 19.86
CA ASN A 901 1.18 15.48 19.73
C ASN A 901 1.71 14.91 21.07
N TRP A 902 1.40 13.64 21.32
CA TRP A 902 1.80 12.93 22.54
C TRP A 902 3.30 12.95 22.79
N THR A 903 4.15 12.97 21.75
CA THR A 903 5.61 13.03 21.96
C THR A 903 6.08 14.33 22.58
N LYS A 904 5.41 15.45 22.26
CA LYS A 904 5.68 16.77 22.86
C LYS A 904 5.12 16.82 24.27
N ILE A 905 3.89 16.34 24.47
CA ILE A 905 3.23 16.31 25.79
C ILE A 905 4.01 15.45 26.79
N MET A 906 4.40 14.23 26.39
CA MET A 906 5.21 13.35 27.23
C MET A 906 6.55 14.00 27.60
N LYS A 907 7.20 14.72 26.67
CA LYS A 907 8.42 15.49 26.96
C LYS A 907 8.19 16.57 28.02
N THR A 908 7.14 17.36 27.88
CA THR A 908 6.78 18.38 28.88
C THR A 908 6.55 17.76 30.26
N ILE A 909 5.84 16.61 30.32
CA ILE A 909 5.55 15.91 31.57
C ILE A 909 6.82 15.33 32.21
N VAL A 910 7.75 14.76 31.43
CA VAL A 910 9.01 14.24 32.00
C VAL A 910 9.99 15.35 32.38
N ASP A 911 9.93 16.50 31.71
CA ASP A 911 10.80 17.66 31.98
C ASP A 911 10.36 18.43 33.24
N ASP A 912 9.05 18.60 33.47
CA ASP A 912 8.48 19.18 34.69
C ASP A 912 7.21 18.44 35.17
N PRO A 913 7.37 17.32 35.88
CA PRO A 913 6.22 16.57 36.35
C PRO A 913 5.42 17.25 37.47
N GLU A 914 6.04 18.10 38.29
CA GLU A 914 5.34 18.78 39.40
C GLU A 914 4.45 19.90 38.87
N GLY A 915 4.96 20.70 37.91
CA GLY A 915 4.19 21.75 37.25
C GLY A 915 2.97 21.20 36.48
N PHE A 916 3.08 19.99 35.92
CA PHE A 916 1.95 19.33 35.26
C PHE A 916 0.78 19.06 36.20
N PHE A 917 1.03 18.49 37.39
CA PHE A 917 -0.05 18.20 38.34
C PHE A 917 -0.57 19.46 39.07
N GLU A 918 0.24 20.52 39.20
CA GLU A 918 -0.20 21.82 39.75
C GLU A 918 -1.18 22.54 38.82
N GLN A 919 -1.10 22.32 37.51
CA GLN A 919 -1.99 22.91 36.49
C GLN A 919 -3.31 22.11 36.28
N GLY A 920 -3.63 21.18 37.18
CA GLY A 920 -4.81 20.31 37.06
C GLY A 920 -4.53 18.95 36.41
N GLY A 921 -3.26 18.64 36.10
CA GLY A 921 -2.85 17.35 35.56
C GLY A 921 -3.54 17.05 34.23
N TRP A 922 -4.29 15.96 34.18
CA TRP A 922 -5.00 15.51 32.99
C TRP A 922 -6.32 16.24 32.69
N SER A 923 -6.68 17.25 33.49
CA SER A 923 -7.91 18.03 33.29
C SER A 923 -7.93 18.84 31.99
N PHE A 924 -6.77 19.18 31.41
CA PHE A 924 -6.70 19.89 30.12
C PHE A 924 -7.27 19.07 28.94
N LEU A 925 -7.46 17.76 29.11
CA LEU A 925 -8.06 16.87 28.11
C LEU A 925 -9.60 16.85 28.17
N GLU A 926 -10.22 17.39 29.21
CA GLU A 926 -11.68 17.46 29.31
C GLU A 926 -12.19 18.69 28.53
N PRO A 927 -13.22 18.54 27.67
CA PRO A 927 -13.78 19.68 26.96
C PRO A 927 -14.44 20.63 27.97
N GLU A 928 -13.99 21.89 28.00
CA GLU A 928 -14.69 22.96 28.72
C GLU A 928 -16.10 23.11 28.14
N GLY A 929 -17.08 22.54 28.83
CA GLY A 929 -18.49 22.57 28.45
C GLY A 929 -19.34 23.08 29.60
N GLU A 930 -19.88 24.27 29.41
CA GLU A 930 -21.17 24.77 29.90
C GLU A 930 -21.66 24.28 31.28
N GLY A 931 -21.63 25.19 32.26
CA GLY A 931 -22.62 25.21 33.34
C GLY A 931 -22.10 25.45 34.76
N SER A 932 -21.84 26.72 35.11
CA SER A 932 -22.18 27.22 36.45
C SER A 932 -22.41 28.73 36.42
N ASP A 933 -23.69 29.12 36.46
CA ASP A 933 -24.15 30.46 36.86
C ASP A 933 -23.61 30.78 38.27
N ALA A 934 -22.82 31.85 38.37
CA ALA A 934 -22.61 32.61 39.61
C ALA A 934 -22.53 34.10 39.26
N GLU A 935 -23.65 34.77 39.57
CA GLU A 935 -23.96 36.19 39.71
C GLU A 935 -22.95 37.28 39.26
N GLU A 936 -23.51 38.22 38.49
CA GLU A 936 -22.97 39.56 38.20
C GLU A 936 -22.41 40.27 39.44
N GLY A 937 -21.12 40.58 39.39
CA GLY A 937 -20.42 41.48 40.30
C GLY A 937 -19.42 42.32 39.51
N ASP A 938 -19.92 43.44 38.99
CA ASP A 938 -19.21 44.47 38.23
C ASP A 938 -17.88 44.87 38.90
N SER A 939 -16.76 44.46 38.29
CA SER A 939 -15.45 45.11 38.42
C SER A 939 -14.63 44.82 37.17
N GLU A 940 -14.67 45.76 36.22
CA GLU A 940 -13.79 45.81 35.06
C GLU A 940 -12.32 45.68 35.46
N SER A 941 -11.73 44.55 35.11
CA SER A 941 -10.32 44.43 34.76
C SER A 941 -10.21 43.45 33.60
N GLU A 942 -10.13 44.02 32.40
CA GLU A 942 -9.84 43.33 31.15
C GLU A 942 -8.52 42.56 31.28
N ILE A 943 -8.61 41.23 31.26
CA ILE A 943 -7.51 40.35 30.87
C ILE A 943 -8.05 39.64 29.63
N GLU A 944 -7.77 40.24 28.47
CA GLU A 944 -8.02 39.63 27.16
C GLU A 944 -7.17 38.37 27.01
N ASP A 945 -7.82 37.32 26.52
CA ASP A 945 -7.24 36.06 26.06
C ASP A 945 -6.00 36.30 25.17
N GLU A 946 -4.82 36.06 25.72
CA GLU A 946 -3.58 35.93 24.96
C GLU A 946 -3.63 34.64 24.12
N THR A 947 -4.26 34.77 22.96
CA THR A 947 -3.96 33.98 21.78
C THR A 947 -2.44 34.03 21.55
N PHE A 948 -1.75 32.92 21.84
CA PHE A 948 -0.30 32.82 21.67
C PHE A 948 0.07 32.91 20.18
N ASN A 949 0.26 34.14 19.73
CA ASN A 949 0.77 34.54 18.43
C ASN A 949 2.16 35.15 18.70
N PRO A 950 3.28 34.50 18.34
CA PRO A 950 4.60 35.12 18.48
C PRO A 950 4.67 36.34 17.57
N SER A 951 4.88 37.50 18.19
CA SER A 951 4.94 38.82 17.59
C SER A 951 6.09 39.01 16.60
N GLU A 952 5.77 39.63 15.46
CA GLU A 952 6.69 40.40 14.61
C GLU A 952 6.92 41.78 15.25
N ASP A 953 8.19 42.17 15.41
CA ASP A 953 8.74 43.47 14.97
C ASP A 953 10.14 43.67 15.56
N ASP A 954 11.14 43.18 14.84
CA ASP A 954 12.46 43.82 14.74
C ASP A 954 12.83 43.81 13.25
N TYR A 955 12.44 44.88 12.56
CA TYR A 955 12.82 45.16 11.18
C TYR A 955 14.20 45.83 11.17
N GLU A 956 15.21 45.15 10.62
CA GLU A 956 16.22 45.79 9.79
C GLU A 956 16.39 44.97 8.51
N GLU A 957 16.17 45.63 7.37
CA GLU A 957 16.34 45.14 6.00
C GLU A 957 17.80 44.76 5.72
N GLU A 958 18.04 43.67 4.96
CA GLU A 958 18.88 43.71 3.75
C GLU A 958 18.90 42.35 3.00
N GLU A 959 18.47 42.47 1.74
CA GLU A 959 18.90 41.75 0.53
C GLU A 959 18.57 40.26 0.27
N GLU A 960 18.07 40.08 -0.97
CA GLU A 960 17.83 38.85 -1.69
C GLU A 960 19.11 38.02 -1.86
N ASP A 961 19.06 36.74 -1.53
CA ASP A 961 19.74 35.73 -2.36
C ASP A 961 18.96 34.42 -2.39
N SER A 962 18.69 33.99 -3.62
CA SER A 962 17.91 32.80 -3.98
C SER A 962 18.78 31.55 -3.84
N ASP A 963 18.47 30.68 -2.87
CA ASP A 963 18.94 29.29 -2.90
C ASP A 963 17.82 28.30 -2.51
N GLU A 964 17.47 27.45 -3.47
CA GLU A 964 16.55 26.32 -3.36
C GLU A 964 17.17 25.22 -2.47
N ASP A 965 16.84 25.21 -1.17
CA ASP A 965 17.27 24.15 -0.26
C ASP A 965 16.23 23.02 -0.15
N TYR A 966 16.70 21.82 -0.51
CA TYR A 966 16.05 20.51 -0.42
C TYR A 966 15.70 20.18 1.05
N SER A 967 14.42 20.27 1.41
CA SER A 967 13.94 19.72 2.69
C SER A 967 13.87 18.19 2.60
N SER A 968 14.89 17.53 3.15
CA SER A 968 14.87 16.09 3.43
C SER A 968 14.58 15.86 4.91
N GLU A 969 13.30 15.89 5.29
CA GLU A 969 12.86 15.23 6.52
C GLU A 969 12.81 13.71 6.26
N ALA A 970 13.88 13.05 6.66
CA ALA A 970 13.92 11.61 6.75
C ALA A 970 13.20 11.19 8.04
N GLU A 971 11.91 10.85 7.92
CA GLU A 971 11.26 9.99 8.90
C GLU A 971 11.96 8.62 8.89
N GLU A 972 12.57 8.28 10.03
CA GLU A 972 13.07 6.94 10.34
C GLU A 972 11.89 5.96 10.36
N SER A 973 11.58 5.41 9.18
CA SER A 973 10.82 4.17 9.06
C SER A 973 11.79 3.00 9.24
N ASP A 974 11.49 2.20 10.26
CA ASP A 974 12.19 1.01 10.70
C ASP A 974 12.15 -0.07 9.60
N TYR A 975 13.06 0.02 8.64
CA TYR A 975 13.28 -1.00 7.62
C TYR A 975 13.99 -2.19 8.27
N SER A 976 13.19 -3.23 8.53
CA SER A 976 13.61 -4.62 8.57
C SER A 976 14.46 -4.95 7.34
N LYS A 977 15.79 -4.87 7.51
CA LYS A 977 16.77 -5.43 6.58
C LYS A 977 16.64 -6.96 6.57
N GLU A 978 15.74 -7.47 5.73
CA GLU A 978 16.06 -8.69 5.00
C GLU A 978 17.12 -8.39 3.94
N SER A 979 18.07 -9.30 3.89
CA SER A 979 19.31 -9.24 3.15
C SER A 979 19.07 -9.50 1.67
N LEU A 980 19.22 -8.48 0.82
CA LEU A 980 19.57 -8.67 -0.59
C LEU A 980 21.01 -8.20 -0.80
N GLY A 981 21.92 -9.16 -0.71
CA GLY A 981 23.27 -9.05 -1.21
C GLY A 981 23.25 -9.16 -2.74
N SER A 982 23.65 -8.07 -3.40
CA SER A 982 24.11 -8.09 -4.79
C SER A 982 25.62 -8.27 -4.76
N GLU A 983 26.07 -9.52 -4.71
CA GLU A 983 27.39 -9.88 -5.23
C GLU A 983 27.17 -10.31 -6.68
N GLU A 984 27.72 -9.52 -7.60
CA GLU A 984 27.86 -9.87 -9.01
C GLU A 984 28.82 -11.06 -9.11
N GLU A 985 28.28 -12.27 -9.14
CA GLU A 985 28.96 -13.43 -9.69
C GLU A 985 28.38 -13.67 -11.08
N SER A 986 29.24 -13.56 -12.09
CA SER A 986 28.95 -13.76 -13.51
C SER A 986 28.06 -14.98 -13.75
N GLY A 987 26.79 -14.73 -14.08
CA GLY A 987 25.83 -15.79 -14.45
C GLY A 987 26.26 -16.49 -15.73
N LYS A 988 26.11 -17.81 -15.75
CA LYS A 988 26.29 -18.67 -16.93
C LYS A 988 25.19 -18.37 -17.96
N ASP A 989 25.53 -18.44 -19.24
CA ASP A 989 24.57 -18.23 -20.34
C ASP A 989 23.47 -19.30 -20.35
N TRP A 990 22.30 -18.95 -20.87
CA TRP A 990 21.10 -19.83 -20.89
C TRP A 990 21.37 -21.19 -21.53
N ASP A 991 22.27 -21.25 -22.52
CA ASP A 991 22.66 -22.49 -23.18
C ASP A 991 23.44 -23.44 -22.25
N GLU A 992 24.24 -22.91 -21.31
CA GLU A 992 24.95 -23.71 -20.30
C GLU A 992 23.99 -24.25 -19.24
N LEU A 993 22.99 -23.46 -18.83
CA LEU A 993 21.96 -23.91 -17.87
C LEU A 993 21.05 -25.00 -18.47
N GLU A 994 20.70 -24.88 -19.75
CA GLU A 994 19.89 -25.88 -20.43
C GLU A 994 20.67 -27.18 -20.66
N GLU A 995 21.98 -27.10 -20.91
CA GLU A 995 22.86 -28.27 -20.99
C GLU A 995 23.14 -28.92 -19.62
N GLU A 996 23.24 -28.13 -18.56
CA GLU A 996 23.41 -28.61 -17.17
C GLU A 996 22.11 -29.28 -16.68
N ALA A 997 20.93 -28.75 -17.02
CA ALA A 997 19.63 -29.40 -16.78
C ALA A 997 19.48 -30.70 -17.58
N ARG A 998 19.86 -30.71 -18.87
CA ARG A 998 19.84 -31.91 -19.71
C ARG A 998 20.79 -32.99 -19.19
N LYS A 999 21.89 -32.60 -18.56
CA LYS A 999 22.86 -33.51 -17.93
C LYS A 999 22.36 -34.04 -16.59
N ALA A 1000 21.71 -33.21 -15.77
CA ALA A 1000 21.08 -33.62 -14.51
C ALA A 1000 19.90 -34.59 -14.74
N ASP A 1001 19.08 -34.35 -15.75
CA ASP A 1001 18.01 -35.30 -16.15
C ASP A 1001 18.59 -36.60 -16.71
N ARG A 1002 19.77 -36.55 -17.33
CA ARG A 1002 20.46 -37.76 -17.79
C ARG A 1002 21.06 -38.54 -16.62
N GLU A 1003 21.64 -37.86 -15.64
CA GLU A 1003 22.19 -38.47 -14.41
C GLU A 1003 21.07 -39.04 -13.53
N SER A 1004 19.93 -38.36 -13.36
CA SER A 1004 18.79 -38.90 -12.62
C SER A 1004 18.21 -40.15 -13.29
N ARG A 1005 18.20 -40.20 -14.63
CA ARG A 1005 17.78 -41.38 -15.38
C ARG A 1005 18.75 -42.55 -15.25
N TYR A 1006 20.06 -42.29 -15.09
CA TYR A 1006 21.05 -43.32 -14.78
C TYR A 1006 20.97 -43.81 -13.32
N GLU A 1007 20.65 -42.92 -12.38
CA GLU A 1007 20.41 -43.29 -10.97
C GLU A 1007 19.11 -44.10 -10.82
N GLU A 1008 18.05 -43.77 -11.55
CA GLU A 1008 16.82 -44.57 -11.61
C GLU A 1008 17.04 -45.96 -12.25
N GLU A 1009 17.88 -46.06 -13.29
CA GLU A 1009 18.28 -47.34 -13.89
C GLU A 1009 19.17 -48.18 -12.95
N GLU A 1010 20.08 -47.55 -12.18
CA GLU A 1010 20.87 -48.23 -11.15
C GLU A 1010 20.02 -48.69 -9.96
N GLU A 1011 19.02 -47.93 -9.53
CA GLU A 1011 18.09 -48.33 -8.47
C GLU A 1011 17.12 -49.44 -8.93
N GLN A 1012 16.65 -49.40 -10.17
CA GLN A 1012 15.86 -50.50 -10.76
C GLN A 1012 16.68 -51.78 -10.92
N SER A 1013 17.96 -51.69 -11.30
CA SER A 1013 18.87 -52.85 -11.37
C SER A 1013 19.20 -53.46 -9.99
N ARG A 1014 19.33 -52.62 -8.95
CA ARG A 1014 19.51 -53.03 -7.55
C ARG A 1014 18.25 -53.66 -6.96
N SER A 1015 17.05 -53.22 -7.37
CA SER A 1015 15.78 -53.82 -6.94
C SER A 1015 15.52 -55.21 -7.59
N MET A 1016 15.92 -55.40 -8.85
CA MET A 1016 15.82 -56.67 -9.58
C MET A 1016 16.83 -57.73 -9.08
N SER A 1017 18.00 -57.31 -8.58
CA SER A 1017 18.99 -58.19 -7.94
C SER A 1017 18.53 -58.71 -6.57
N ARG A 1018 17.74 -57.92 -5.81
CA ARG A 1018 17.21 -58.31 -4.49
C ARG A 1018 16.04 -59.30 -4.55
N LYS A 1019 15.35 -59.44 -5.68
CA LYS A 1019 14.23 -60.40 -5.86
C LYS A 1019 14.64 -61.82 -6.31
N ARG A 1020 15.93 -62.08 -6.61
CA ARG A 1020 16.41 -63.41 -7.07
C ARG A 1020 17.17 -64.25 -6.03
N LYS A 1021 17.18 -63.86 -4.74
CA LYS A 1021 17.97 -64.56 -3.69
C LYS A 1021 17.23 -64.98 -2.42
N ALA A 1022 15.89 -65.05 -2.44
CA ALA A 1022 15.10 -65.50 -1.29
C ALA A 1022 14.15 -66.66 -1.66
N SER A 1023 14.71 -67.78 -2.10
CA SER A 1023 14.09 -69.10 -2.00
C SER A 1023 15.18 -70.17 -2.04
N VAL A 1024 15.65 -70.61 -0.87
CA VAL A 1024 16.11 -71.98 -0.56
C VAL A 1024 16.50 -72.05 0.93
N HIS A 1025 15.75 -72.91 1.62
CA HIS A 1025 16.01 -73.69 2.85
C HIS A 1025 17.05 -73.28 3.91
N SER A 1026 16.49 -73.11 5.12
CA SER A 1026 16.71 -73.89 6.35
C SER A 1026 18.02 -74.66 6.61
N SER A 1027 18.44 -74.51 7.86
CA SER A 1027 19.13 -75.46 8.76
C SER A 1027 20.57 -75.10 9.15
N GLY A 1028 20.81 -75.13 10.47
CA GLY A 1028 22.08 -75.60 11.02
C GLY A 1028 23.00 -74.57 11.68
N ARG A 1029 22.87 -74.47 13.01
CA ARG A 1029 23.95 -74.48 14.03
C ARG A 1029 25.22 -73.62 13.82
N GLY A 1030 25.53 -72.86 14.87
CA GLY A 1030 26.77 -73.13 15.61
C GLY A 1030 27.92 -72.12 15.50
N SER A 1031 27.98 -71.23 16.48
CA SER A 1031 29.15 -70.86 17.27
C SER A 1031 30.50 -70.49 16.61
N ASN A 1032 30.96 -69.32 17.05
CA ASN A 1032 32.30 -69.04 17.61
C ASN A 1032 33.41 -68.43 16.73
N ARG A 1033 33.91 -67.30 17.28
CA ARG A 1033 35.30 -66.84 17.36
C ARG A 1033 36.04 -66.46 16.07
N GLY A 1034 36.29 -65.15 15.97
CA GLY A 1034 37.57 -64.66 16.52
C GLY A 1034 38.70 -64.37 15.54
N SER A 1035 38.84 -63.07 15.24
CA SER A 1035 40.09 -62.31 15.30
C SER A 1035 41.10 -62.35 14.13
N ARG A 1036 41.43 -61.11 13.74
CA ARG A 1036 42.78 -60.54 13.55
C ARG A 1036 43.51 -60.69 12.20
N HIS A 1037 43.66 -59.50 11.63
CA HIS A 1037 44.91 -58.84 11.22
C HIS A 1037 45.59 -59.21 9.88
N SER A 1038 45.65 -58.15 9.06
CA SER A 1038 46.85 -57.41 8.67
C SER A 1038 47.46 -57.64 7.28
N SER A 1039 47.67 -56.48 6.66
CA SER A 1039 48.78 -56.07 5.79
C SER A 1039 48.90 -56.70 4.40
N ALA A 1040 48.46 -55.91 3.40
CA ALA A 1040 49.29 -55.27 2.35
C ALA A 1040 50.66 -55.92 2.04
N PRO A 1041 51.17 -55.94 0.78
CA PRO A 1041 51.54 -54.70 0.07
C PRO A 1041 51.55 -54.88 -1.50
N PRO A 1042 52.36 -54.15 -2.32
CA PRO A 1042 52.11 -52.77 -2.74
C PRO A 1042 52.43 -52.47 -4.23
N LYS A 1043 52.22 -51.19 -4.63
CA LYS A 1043 53.00 -50.38 -5.62
C LYS A 1043 52.93 -50.83 -7.09
N LYS A 1044 52.83 -49.97 -8.11
CA LYS A 1044 53.43 -48.64 -8.31
C LYS A 1044 52.90 -48.02 -9.62
N LYS A 1045 52.70 -46.68 -9.57
CA LYS A 1045 53.04 -45.66 -10.58
C LYS A 1045 52.32 -45.58 -11.95
N ARG A 1046 51.63 -44.43 -12.08
CA ARG A 1046 51.77 -43.36 -13.09
C ARG A 1046 51.44 -43.69 -14.55
N LYS A 1047 50.37 -43.06 -15.04
CA LYS A 1047 50.47 -41.70 -15.61
C LYS A 1047 49.36 -40.83 -15.05
#